data_AF-A0A409Y4N6-F1
#
_entry.id   AF-A0A409Y4N6-F1
#
_cell.length_a   1.000
_cell.length_b   1.000
_cell.length_c   1.000
_cell.angle_alpha   90.00
_cell.angle_beta   90.00
_cell.angle_gamma   90.00
#
_symmetry.space_group_name_H-M   'P 1'
#
loop_
_entity.id
_entity.type
_entity.pdbx_description
1 polymer ?
#
loop_
_entity_poly.entity_id
_entity_poly.type
_entity_poly.pdbx_seq_one_letter_code
_entity_poly.pdbx_strand_id
1 'polypeptide(L)'
;MIGTTLMTFTEKLSPAIADLPNEIISQIFLVGTTDWRNTAPLTLPFPVIASSICYHWRQLARSNPVLWSFLVAPLHKEDEDCLYWISDWIGLSANLPLSVVVDDKLRRPRRSSEATNRLASEAVTLITQSWNRLRSLDISLDSFSLVKNQIIQLRHAPNLRQLSLCFRGPPFATIFIPEVDRPLPPSVTKLRAQNLALQSPCNLTSLTMHKPRLGYEGTQILFSGCPNLANLIIHNLVPVNSPIPAKRTEIRAESLQSLAIHSHGIDERGAVYFLSFLKIPNLSYLEVDGNTRIASILRSSISSSNVVCRKNVESPIGTDAASMSHSKKRKLSGLSGLELRMAYEALRRLKSSFVSADEESDSEADPDAPALEGFEDQVDAMLTMMGSRLGGPQSLSFSGMTAEDLVKLKILFTGFLVLKGNADERVKTTTSLGKDCLWSSENLYRHLLLLEGLVPRTTETSARAWIDAFLFRASAMLGEDKHLIVNMEHVVPATTISSSSLSTLSRFIDYSAVATDRRTAEILLRNSGLLALKALRPYSFFVVEAKPFNLPEHVPQAVSEMYASGKLLETKFVRGALTNGRDWIFLYLQFADNYEGASFSQSSVITWTARVDPNGEREIIRPWPEMIAAILADWPALRQLYLNTHAMISGIMSPVKLLAIVHLDARSADSDGAEKDLRLNFLQLASIETHSDAAAIALI
;
A
#
# COMPACT_ATOMS: atom_id res chain seq x y z
N MET A 1 11.85 28.46 29.88
CA MET A 1 10.36 28.54 29.84
C MET A 1 9.95 28.64 28.38
N ILE A 2 9.30 27.63 27.82
CA ILE A 2 8.65 27.71 26.50
C ILE A 2 7.19 27.34 26.75
N GLY A 3 6.29 28.28 26.48
CA GLY A 3 4.87 28.14 26.80
C GLY A 3 4.15 27.31 25.74
N THR A 4 3.91 26.03 26.02
CA THR A 4 3.09 25.17 25.16
C THR A 4 1.62 25.52 25.36
N THR A 5 1.04 26.34 24.47
CA THR A 5 -0.38 26.67 24.48
C THR A 5 -1.21 25.44 24.15
N LEU A 6 -1.68 24.74 25.17
CA LEU A 6 -2.68 23.68 25.07
C LEU A 6 -4.01 24.27 24.59
N MET A 7 -4.33 24.11 23.30
CA MET A 7 -5.68 24.33 22.81
C MET A 7 -6.63 23.33 23.45
N THR A 8 -7.52 23.80 24.32
CA THR A 8 -8.60 23.01 24.89
C THR A 8 -9.73 22.84 23.88
N PHE A 9 -9.60 21.85 22.99
CA PHE A 9 -10.74 21.34 22.22
C PHE A 9 -11.71 20.64 23.18
N THR A 10 -12.81 21.32 23.52
CA THR A 10 -13.96 20.74 24.20
C THR A 10 -15.16 20.69 23.26
N GLU A 11 -15.01 20.03 22.11
CA GLU A 11 -16.18 19.40 21.50
C GLU A 11 -16.71 18.38 22.50
N LYS A 12 -18.02 18.42 22.78
CA LYS A 12 -18.67 17.41 23.61
C LYS A 12 -18.63 16.09 22.85
N LEU A 13 -17.70 15.21 23.25
CA LEU A 13 -17.78 13.78 22.97
C LEU A 13 -19.22 13.31 23.19
N SER A 14 -19.76 12.53 22.25
CA SER A 14 -21.13 12.04 22.37
C SER A 14 -21.30 11.30 23.70
N PRO A 15 -22.37 11.58 24.48
CA PRO A 15 -22.48 11.11 25.86
C PRO A 15 -22.28 9.58 25.98
N ALA A 16 -22.77 8.83 24.98
CA ALA A 16 -22.64 7.39 24.88
C ALA A 16 -21.21 6.80 25.00
N ILE A 17 -20.14 7.55 24.71
CA ILE A 17 -18.76 7.07 24.87
C ILE A 17 -18.19 7.41 26.26
N ALA A 18 -18.64 8.51 26.87
CA ALA A 18 -18.23 8.90 28.22
C ALA A 18 -18.87 8.02 29.31
N ASP A 19 -20.05 7.47 29.02
CA ASP A 19 -20.85 6.65 29.95
C ASP A 19 -20.45 5.15 29.94
N LEU A 20 -19.42 4.75 29.18
CA LEU A 20 -18.96 3.36 29.13
C LEU A 20 -18.22 2.95 30.42
N PRO A 21 -18.49 1.76 31.00
CA PRO A 21 -17.74 1.27 32.17
C PRO A 21 -16.24 1.10 31.88
N ASN A 22 -15.42 1.34 32.91
CA ASN A 22 -13.95 1.22 32.88
C ASN A 22 -13.46 -0.13 32.34
N GLU A 23 -14.19 -1.19 32.66
CA GLU A 23 -13.89 -2.57 32.26
C GLU A 23 -14.03 -2.71 30.75
N ILE A 24 -15.09 -2.14 30.16
CA ILE A 24 -15.36 -2.16 28.72
C ILE A 24 -14.31 -1.33 27.97
N ILE A 25 -14.02 -0.12 28.44
CA ILE A 25 -12.98 0.74 27.84
C ILE A 25 -11.60 0.05 27.92
N SER A 26 -11.29 -0.62 29.04
CA SER A 26 -10.05 -1.40 29.19
C SER A 26 -9.97 -2.58 28.22
N GLN A 27 -11.07 -3.29 27.96
CA GLN A 27 -11.11 -4.34 26.95
C GLN A 27 -10.94 -3.80 25.53
N ILE A 28 -11.56 -2.65 25.21
CA ILE A 28 -11.32 -1.95 23.94
C ILE A 28 -9.83 -1.62 23.79
N PHE A 29 -9.16 -1.17 24.85
CA PHE A 29 -7.73 -0.87 24.82
C PHE A 29 -6.88 -2.14 24.64
N LEU A 30 -7.25 -3.27 25.23
CA LEU A 30 -6.55 -4.55 25.06
C LEU A 30 -6.69 -5.09 23.62
N VAL A 31 -7.88 -4.97 23.03
CA VAL A 31 -8.13 -5.33 21.62
C VAL A 31 -7.34 -4.41 20.70
N GLY A 32 -7.48 -3.08 20.82
CA GLY A 32 -6.75 -2.12 20.00
C GLY A 32 -5.22 -2.24 20.13
N THR A 33 -4.71 -2.59 21.31
CA THR A 33 -3.28 -2.89 21.51
C THR A 33 -2.87 -4.19 20.82
N THR A 34 -3.74 -5.21 20.78
CA THR A 34 -3.48 -6.47 20.08
C THR A 34 -3.50 -6.28 18.56
N ASP A 35 -4.47 -5.54 18.03
CA ASP A 35 -4.56 -5.22 16.61
C ASP A 35 -3.38 -4.35 16.15
N TRP A 36 -2.99 -3.35 16.95
CA TRP A 36 -1.80 -2.53 16.70
C TRP A 36 -0.53 -3.37 16.57
N ARG A 37 -0.30 -4.33 17.49
CA ARG A 37 0.85 -5.26 17.43
C ARG A 37 0.88 -6.07 16.13
N ASN A 38 -0.28 -6.45 15.61
CA ASN A 38 -0.41 -7.30 14.42
C ASN A 38 -0.33 -6.52 13.10
N THR A 39 -0.72 -5.24 13.09
CA THR A 39 -0.94 -4.48 11.84
C THR A 39 -0.01 -3.30 11.64
N ALA A 40 0.37 -2.57 12.70
CA ALA A 40 1.04 -1.28 12.57
C ALA A 40 2.04 -0.96 13.71
N PRO A 41 2.99 -1.85 14.06
CA PRO A 41 3.96 -1.62 15.14
C PRO A 41 4.92 -0.42 14.91
N LEU A 42 4.86 0.21 13.73
CA LEU A 42 5.57 1.42 13.35
C LEU A 42 4.95 2.72 13.90
N THR A 43 3.68 2.71 14.29
CA THR A 43 3.00 3.90 14.86
C THR A 43 3.20 3.98 16.37
N LEU A 44 2.72 5.07 17.00
CA LEU A 44 2.66 5.15 18.46
C LEU A 44 1.85 3.96 19.03
N PRO A 45 2.28 3.34 20.15
CA PRO A 45 1.51 2.26 20.77
C PRO A 45 0.07 2.67 21.04
N PHE A 46 -0.88 1.78 20.78
CA PHE A 46 -2.30 2.07 21.00
C PHE A 46 -2.63 2.66 22.39
N PRO A 47 -2.01 2.23 23.52
CA PRO A 47 -2.24 2.85 24.82
C PRO A 47 -1.83 4.33 24.90
N VAL A 48 -0.83 4.77 24.11
CA VAL A 48 -0.43 6.18 23.99
C VAL A 48 -1.48 6.97 23.21
N ILE A 49 -2.01 6.40 22.12
CA ILE A 49 -3.10 7.00 21.32
C ILE A 49 -4.38 7.12 22.16
N ALA A 50 -4.77 6.05 22.86
CA ALA A 50 -5.91 6.08 23.78
C ALA A 50 -5.73 7.15 24.89
N SER A 51 -4.51 7.32 25.38
CA SER A 51 -4.16 8.33 26.39
C SER A 51 -4.24 9.79 25.89
N SER A 52 -4.29 10.04 24.58
CA SER A 52 -4.44 11.40 24.05
C SER A 52 -5.90 11.85 23.93
N ILE A 53 -6.87 10.93 23.90
CA ILE A 53 -8.28 11.22 23.58
C ILE A 53 -8.97 12.07 24.66
N CYS A 54 -8.95 11.65 25.93
CA CYS A 54 -9.51 12.44 27.03
C CYS A 54 -8.82 12.12 28.37
N TYR A 55 -9.08 12.94 29.39
CA TYR A 55 -8.48 12.75 30.72
C TYR A 55 -8.83 11.39 31.34
N HIS A 56 -10.08 10.96 31.22
CA HIS A 56 -10.54 9.68 31.77
C HIS A 56 -9.83 8.48 31.12
N TRP A 57 -9.76 8.45 29.79
CA TRP A 57 -9.07 7.41 29.03
C TRP A 57 -7.56 7.38 29.32
N ARG A 58 -6.93 8.55 29.52
CA ARG A 58 -5.53 8.67 29.96
C ARG A 58 -5.28 8.04 31.32
N GLN A 59 -6.15 8.30 32.29
CA GLN A 59 -6.02 7.70 33.62
C GLN A 59 -6.18 6.18 33.55
N LEU A 60 -7.20 5.69 32.82
CA LEU A 60 -7.45 4.26 32.66
C LEU A 60 -6.34 3.53 31.90
N ALA A 61 -5.78 4.14 30.85
CA ALA A 61 -4.67 3.57 30.11
C ALA A 61 -3.38 3.51 30.95
N ARG A 62 -3.07 4.56 31.74
CA ARG A 62 -1.88 4.56 32.63
C ARG A 62 -2.06 3.66 33.86
N SER A 63 -3.28 3.47 34.36
CA SER A 63 -3.55 2.64 35.54
C SER A 63 -3.70 1.14 35.24
N ASN A 64 -3.63 0.72 33.97
CA ASN A 64 -3.76 -0.67 33.54
C ASN A 64 -2.41 -1.23 33.03
N PRO A 65 -1.62 -1.94 33.86
CA PRO A 65 -0.27 -2.39 33.50
C PRO A 65 -0.24 -3.41 32.37
N VAL A 66 -1.35 -4.11 32.10
CA VAL A 66 -1.42 -5.16 31.07
C VAL A 66 -1.21 -4.57 29.68
N LEU A 67 -1.69 -3.34 29.46
CA LEU A 67 -1.50 -2.60 28.20
C LEU A 67 -0.02 -2.38 27.86
N TRP A 68 0.79 -2.15 28.90
CA TRP A 68 2.22 -1.85 28.81
C TRP A 68 3.12 -3.10 28.93
N SER A 69 2.55 -4.30 29.05
CA SER A 69 3.31 -5.56 29.11
C SER A 69 4.03 -5.94 27.80
N PHE A 70 3.70 -5.27 26.70
CA PHE A 70 4.38 -5.41 25.40
C PHE A 70 4.89 -4.05 24.93
N LEU A 71 6.19 -3.96 24.66
CA LEU A 71 6.88 -2.72 24.34
C LEU A 71 7.60 -2.82 22.99
N VAL A 72 7.56 -1.75 22.18
CA VAL A 72 8.36 -1.61 20.96
C VAL A 72 9.20 -0.35 21.11
N ALA A 73 10.53 -0.49 21.12
CA ALA A 73 11.43 0.65 21.31
C ALA A 73 11.25 1.68 20.17
N PRO A 74 10.92 2.96 20.48
CA PRO A 74 10.59 3.95 19.47
C PRO A 74 11.87 4.60 18.89
N LEU A 75 12.75 3.79 18.29
CA LEU A 75 14.08 4.19 17.77
C LEU A 75 14.04 5.28 16.67
N HIS A 76 12.84 5.66 16.22
CA HIS A 76 12.59 6.80 15.34
C HIS A 76 12.48 8.16 16.07
N LYS A 77 12.42 8.19 17.41
CA LYS A 77 12.36 9.42 18.21
C LYS A 77 13.76 9.93 18.53
N GLU A 78 13.85 11.16 19.04
CA GLU A 78 15.13 11.67 19.55
C GLU A 78 15.61 10.84 20.74
N ASP A 79 16.92 10.88 21.01
CA ASP A 79 17.57 9.92 21.90
C ASP A 79 16.98 10.03 23.33
N GLU A 80 16.86 11.25 23.84
CA GLU A 80 16.26 11.54 25.15
C GLU A 80 14.79 11.10 25.24
N ASP A 81 13.95 11.46 24.24
CA ASP A 81 12.54 11.05 24.15
C ASP A 81 12.39 9.53 24.17
N CYS A 82 13.20 8.84 23.37
CA CYS A 82 13.13 7.39 23.20
C CYS A 82 13.47 6.67 24.51
N LEU A 83 14.54 7.08 25.18
CA LEU A 83 14.95 6.50 26.47
C LEU A 83 13.96 6.83 27.59
N TYR A 84 13.44 8.06 27.63
CA TYR A 84 12.42 8.48 28.57
C TYR A 84 11.13 7.66 28.41
N TRP A 85 10.64 7.45 27.19
CA TRP A 85 9.44 6.66 26.92
C TRP A 85 9.62 5.19 27.28
N ILE A 86 10.76 4.58 26.94
CA ILE A 86 11.07 3.20 27.34
C ILE A 86 11.04 3.06 28.87
N SER A 87 11.61 4.02 29.59
CA SER A 87 11.59 4.05 31.06
C SER A 87 10.17 4.20 31.64
N ASP A 88 9.37 5.17 31.17
CA ASP A 88 7.97 5.36 31.62
C ASP A 88 7.13 4.11 31.34
N TRP A 89 7.25 3.48 30.16
CA TRP A 89 6.47 2.29 29.81
C TRP A 89 6.90 1.05 30.61
N ILE A 90 8.19 0.88 30.92
CA ILE A 90 8.68 -0.16 31.85
C ILE A 90 8.13 0.08 33.26
N GLY A 91 7.96 1.34 33.69
CA GLY A 91 7.30 1.70 34.95
C GLY A 91 5.80 1.38 34.94
N LEU A 92 5.08 1.80 33.90
CA LEU A 92 3.62 1.60 33.75
C LEU A 92 3.22 0.13 33.71
N SER A 93 4.09 -0.75 33.23
CA SER A 93 3.89 -2.20 33.24
C SER A 93 4.04 -2.87 34.63
N ALA A 94 4.35 -2.08 35.67
CA ALA A 94 4.40 -2.47 37.08
C ALA A 94 5.27 -3.72 37.34
N ASN A 95 4.68 -4.82 37.83
CA ASN A 95 5.39 -6.09 38.07
C ASN A 95 5.06 -7.17 37.02
N LEU A 96 4.35 -6.83 35.95
CA LEU A 96 3.94 -7.82 34.95
C LEU A 96 5.13 -8.31 34.10
N PRO A 97 5.05 -9.54 33.54
CA PRO A 97 6.05 -10.05 32.61
C PRO A 97 6.11 -9.22 31.33
N LEU A 98 7.31 -8.88 30.90
CA LEU A 98 7.58 -8.00 29.75
C LEU A 98 7.86 -8.78 28.47
N SER A 99 7.32 -8.29 27.35
CA SER A 99 7.68 -8.70 25.99
C SER A 99 8.17 -7.48 25.22
N VAL A 100 9.43 -7.46 24.79
CA VAL A 100 10.04 -6.24 24.25
C VAL A 100 10.63 -6.48 22.86
N VAL A 101 10.39 -5.54 21.94
CA VAL A 101 10.92 -5.52 20.58
C VAL A 101 11.82 -4.29 20.40
N VAL A 102 13.03 -4.49 19.90
CA VAL A 102 13.99 -3.45 19.53
C VAL A 102 14.39 -3.69 18.08
N ASP A 103 13.76 -3.02 17.12
CA ASP A 103 14.02 -3.17 15.69
C ASP A 103 14.44 -1.84 15.04
N ASP A 104 15.63 -1.79 14.45
CA ASP A 104 16.12 -0.60 13.75
C ASP A 104 15.54 -0.44 12.33
N LYS A 105 14.75 -1.39 11.80
CA LYS A 105 13.93 -1.15 10.59
C LYS A 105 12.92 -0.03 10.78
N LEU A 106 12.55 0.23 12.04
CA LEU A 106 11.61 1.27 12.42
C LEU A 106 12.26 2.68 12.42
N ARG A 107 13.53 2.81 12.05
CA ARG A 107 14.35 4.04 12.10
C ARG A 107 13.90 5.10 11.08
N ARG A 108 14.02 6.38 11.44
CA ARG A 108 13.95 7.50 10.48
C ARG A 108 15.06 7.42 9.41
N PRO A 109 14.76 7.66 8.11
CA PRO A 109 15.76 7.64 7.04
C PRO A 109 17.02 8.47 7.34
N ARG A 110 16.84 9.66 7.93
CA ARG A 110 17.91 10.65 8.16
C ARG A 110 19.03 10.24 9.14
N ARG A 111 18.83 9.19 9.95
CA ARG A 111 19.68 8.69 11.08
C ARG A 111 20.95 9.50 11.46
N SER A 112 22.18 8.99 11.43
CA SER A 112 22.81 7.84 10.73
C SER A 112 22.56 6.42 11.31
N SER A 113 23.29 5.39 10.85
CA SER A 113 23.26 4.03 11.47
C SER A 113 23.94 4.02 12.83
N GLU A 114 25.10 4.67 12.98
CA GLU A 114 25.84 4.77 14.25
C GLU A 114 25.01 5.39 15.39
N ALA A 115 24.27 6.48 15.12
CA ALA A 115 23.40 7.10 16.12
C ALA A 115 22.26 6.17 16.57
N THR A 116 21.59 5.49 15.63
CA THR A 116 20.55 4.49 15.96
C THR A 116 21.12 3.28 16.71
N ASN A 117 22.33 2.86 16.35
CA ASN A 117 23.06 1.77 16.98
C ASN A 117 23.42 2.08 18.44
N ARG A 118 23.86 3.32 18.73
CA ARG A 118 24.05 3.82 20.11
C ARG A 118 22.73 3.79 20.87
N LEU A 119 21.69 4.43 20.33
CA LEU A 119 20.38 4.51 20.98
C LEU A 119 19.76 3.13 21.24
N ALA A 120 19.93 2.17 20.32
CA ALA A 120 19.48 0.80 20.50
C ALA A 120 20.24 0.08 21.64
N SER A 121 21.55 0.31 21.78
CA SER A 121 22.35 -0.23 22.89
C SER A 121 21.92 0.36 24.24
N GLU A 122 21.65 1.66 24.29
CA GLU A 122 21.14 2.36 25.48
C GLU A 122 19.72 1.89 25.84
N ALA A 123 18.83 1.76 24.85
CA ALA A 123 17.48 1.19 25.01
C ALA A 123 17.52 -0.24 25.55
N VAL A 124 18.35 -1.12 24.98
CA VAL A 124 18.56 -2.48 25.51
C VAL A 124 19.10 -2.41 26.94
N THR A 125 20.01 -1.48 27.24
CA THR A 125 20.55 -1.28 28.60
C THR A 125 19.46 -0.88 29.60
N LEU A 126 18.50 -0.04 29.24
CA LEU A 126 17.33 0.24 30.10
C LEU A 126 16.44 -1.00 30.27
N ILE A 127 16.10 -1.70 29.19
CA ILE A 127 15.30 -2.94 29.22
C ILE A 127 15.96 -3.99 30.13
N THR A 128 17.30 -4.05 30.12
CA THR A 128 18.07 -5.01 30.92
C THR A 128 17.93 -4.83 32.43
N GLN A 129 17.56 -3.63 32.91
CA GLN A 129 17.29 -3.40 34.33
C GLN A 129 16.06 -4.18 34.84
N SER A 130 15.22 -4.68 33.94
CA SER A 130 14.01 -5.47 34.24
C SER A 130 14.10 -6.95 33.80
N TRP A 131 15.29 -7.53 33.72
CA TRP A 131 15.50 -8.95 33.32
C TRP A 131 14.66 -9.97 34.10
N ASN A 132 14.46 -9.76 35.40
CA ASN A 132 13.63 -10.63 36.25
C ASN A 132 12.17 -10.73 35.75
N ARG A 133 11.68 -9.72 35.04
CA ARG A 133 10.33 -9.66 34.45
C ARG A 133 10.31 -10.03 32.97
N LEU A 134 11.44 -10.05 32.29
CA LEU A 134 11.51 -10.22 30.84
C LEU A 134 11.12 -11.66 30.44
N ARG A 135 10.04 -11.80 29.68
CA ARG A 135 9.47 -13.06 29.18
C ARG A 135 9.78 -13.30 27.71
N SER A 136 9.79 -12.23 26.91
CA SER A 136 10.15 -12.24 25.50
C SER A 136 11.03 -11.04 25.15
N LEU A 137 12.06 -11.26 24.33
CA LEU A 137 12.94 -10.21 23.82
C LEU A 137 13.22 -10.46 22.34
N ASP A 138 12.93 -9.49 21.48
CA ASP A 138 13.30 -9.48 20.07
C ASP A 138 14.22 -8.28 19.78
N ILE A 139 15.43 -8.55 19.27
CA ILE A 139 16.42 -7.53 18.88
C ILE A 139 16.73 -7.75 17.40
N SER A 140 16.44 -6.76 16.56
CA SER A 140 16.75 -6.71 15.13
C SER A 140 17.60 -5.46 14.86
N LEU A 141 18.91 -5.63 14.66
CA LEU A 141 19.87 -4.53 14.53
C LEU A 141 20.86 -4.75 13.38
N ASP A 142 21.52 -3.70 12.91
CA ASP A 142 22.59 -3.81 11.92
C ASP A 142 23.82 -4.60 12.46
N SER A 143 24.24 -4.39 13.72
CA SER A 143 25.44 -5.04 14.30
C SER A 143 25.26 -5.65 15.69
N PHE A 144 25.86 -6.83 15.90
CA PHE A 144 25.89 -7.53 17.19
C PHE A 144 26.83 -6.88 18.22
N SER A 145 27.92 -6.24 17.78
CA SER A 145 28.98 -5.73 18.68
C SER A 145 28.46 -4.73 19.73
N LEU A 146 27.44 -3.97 19.36
CA LEU A 146 26.81 -2.89 20.12
C LEU A 146 26.05 -3.38 21.35
N VAL A 147 25.49 -4.58 21.29
CA VAL A 147 24.62 -5.19 22.32
C VAL A 147 25.24 -6.45 22.93
N LYS A 148 26.48 -6.81 22.53
CA LYS A 148 27.19 -8.01 22.98
C LYS A 148 27.24 -8.11 24.52
N ASN A 149 27.56 -7.00 25.19
CA ASN A 149 27.68 -6.97 26.65
C ASN A 149 26.33 -7.17 27.36
N GLN A 150 25.26 -6.58 26.82
CA GLN A 150 23.91 -6.71 27.35
C GLN A 150 23.35 -8.12 27.10
N ILE A 151 23.59 -8.70 25.92
CA ILE A 151 23.19 -10.07 25.56
C ILE A 151 23.86 -11.10 26.46
N ILE A 152 25.16 -10.94 26.75
CA ILE A 152 25.90 -11.78 27.72
C ILE A 152 25.22 -11.84 29.09
N GLN A 153 24.60 -10.73 29.51
CA GLN A 153 23.99 -10.62 30.82
C GLN A 153 22.53 -11.12 30.85
N LEU A 154 21.92 -11.46 29.70
CA LEU A 154 20.59 -12.08 29.64
C LEU A 154 20.51 -13.39 30.45
N ARG A 155 21.64 -14.05 30.74
CA ARG A 155 21.73 -15.18 31.69
C ARG A 155 21.08 -14.91 33.06
N HIS A 156 20.94 -13.65 33.44
CA HIS A 156 20.27 -13.19 34.67
C HIS A 156 18.76 -12.92 34.51
N ALA A 157 18.16 -13.30 33.37
CA ALA A 157 16.72 -13.20 33.09
C ALA A 157 16.03 -14.57 33.29
N PRO A 158 15.70 -14.97 34.53
CA PRO A 158 15.17 -16.32 34.82
C PRO A 158 13.83 -16.60 34.12
N ASN A 159 13.06 -15.57 33.78
CA ASN A 159 11.74 -15.71 33.16
C ASN A 159 11.74 -15.63 31.62
N LEU A 160 12.91 -15.46 30.98
CA LEU A 160 13.01 -15.29 29.53
C LEU A 160 12.72 -16.60 28.80
N ARG A 161 11.53 -16.73 28.21
CA ARG A 161 11.10 -17.94 27.48
C ARG A 161 11.33 -17.86 25.98
N GLN A 162 11.32 -16.65 25.44
CA GLN A 162 11.45 -16.38 24.01
C GLN A 162 12.55 -15.36 23.78
N LEU A 163 13.48 -15.66 22.89
CA LEU A 163 14.58 -14.78 22.53
C LEU A 163 14.71 -14.76 21.00
N SER A 164 14.73 -13.57 20.42
CA SER A 164 15.01 -13.34 19.02
C SER A 164 16.15 -12.34 18.92
N LEU A 165 17.19 -12.71 18.19
CA LEU A 165 18.40 -11.92 18.02
C LEU A 165 18.79 -11.99 16.53
N CYS A 166 18.53 -10.92 15.79
CA CYS A 166 18.70 -10.87 14.34
C CYS A 166 19.63 -9.73 13.92
N PHE A 167 20.81 -10.06 13.38
CA PHE A 167 21.80 -9.05 12.97
C PHE A 167 21.99 -9.00 11.45
N ARG A 168 22.07 -7.80 10.85
CA ARG A 168 22.22 -7.65 9.37
C ARG A 168 23.64 -7.62 8.85
N GLY A 169 24.63 -7.44 9.74
CA GLY A 169 26.05 -7.45 9.39
C GLY A 169 26.51 -8.71 8.66
N PRO A 170 27.79 -8.74 8.21
CA PRO A 170 28.34 -9.90 7.51
C PRO A 170 28.15 -11.17 8.34
N PRO A 171 27.84 -12.31 7.70
CA PRO A 171 27.62 -13.57 8.42
C PRO A 171 28.90 -13.99 9.15
N PHE A 172 28.75 -14.44 10.40
CA PHE A 172 29.84 -15.07 11.13
C PHE A 172 30.36 -16.29 10.36
N ALA A 173 31.67 -16.56 10.47
CA ALA A 173 32.31 -17.66 9.76
C ALA A 173 31.69 -19.02 10.10
N THR A 174 31.36 -19.23 11.38
CA THR A 174 30.75 -20.45 11.92
C THR A 174 29.60 -20.11 12.90
N ILE A 175 28.64 -21.04 13.05
CA ILE A 175 27.55 -20.91 14.04
C ILE A 175 27.99 -21.37 15.42
N PHE A 176 28.89 -22.34 15.55
CA PHE A 176 29.30 -22.84 16.86
C PHE A 176 30.75 -22.48 17.10
N ILE A 177 31.02 -21.81 18.22
CA ILE A 177 32.36 -21.49 18.72
C ILE A 177 32.50 -22.25 20.05
N PRO A 178 33.38 -23.27 20.13
CA PRO A 178 33.52 -24.10 21.34
C PRO A 178 33.98 -23.35 22.60
N GLU A 179 34.56 -22.15 22.42
CA GLU A 179 35.48 -21.52 23.37
C GLU A 179 34.87 -20.34 24.17
N VAL A 180 33.54 -20.20 24.19
CA VAL A 180 32.86 -19.09 24.91
C VAL A 180 32.00 -19.64 26.06
N ASP A 181 32.46 -19.49 27.30
CA ASP A 181 31.87 -20.03 28.55
C ASP A 181 30.52 -19.42 29.00
N ARG A 182 29.61 -19.04 28.10
CA ARG A 182 28.48 -18.14 28.45
C ARG A 182 27.13 -18.62 27.91
N PRO A 183 26.53 -19.65 28.51
CA PRO A 183 25.30 -20.27 28.02
C PRO A 183 24.12 -19.30 28.02
N LEU A 184 23.16 -19.58 27.13
CA LEU A 184 21.85 -18.95 27.14
C LEU A 184 21.10 -19.23 28.47
N PRO A 185 20.12 -18.40 28.85
CA PRO A 185 19.34 -18.63 30.07
C PRO A 185 18.60 -19.97 29.95
N PRO A 186 18.63 -20.84 30.98
CA PRO A 186 18.08 -22.20 30.89
C PRO A 186 16.55 -22.25 30.75
N SER A 187 15.87 -21.11 30.88
CA SER A 187 14.44 -20.92 30.67
C SER A 187 14.05 -20.56 29.24
N VAL A 188 15.00 -20.25 28.35
CA VAL A 188 14.72 -19.98 26.94
C VAL A 188 14.30 -21.28 26.27
N THR A 189 13.06 -21.30 25.77
CA THR A 189 12.46 -22.45 25.07
C THR A 189 12.32 -22.21 23.57
N LYS A 190 12.21 -20.94 23.17
CA LYS A 190 12.17 -20.53 21.76
C LYS A 190 13.30 -19.55 21.46
N LEU A 191 14.10 -19.86 20.45
CA LEU A 191 15.18 -19.01 19.97
C LEU A 191 15.00 -18.70 18.49
N ARG A 192 15.14 -17.43 18.11
CA ARG A 192 15.34 -16.99 16.73
C ARG A 192 16.71 -16.32 16.62
N ALA A 193 17.48 -16.70 15.61
CA ALA A 193 18.84 -16.23 15.40
C ALA A 193 19.07 -15.87 13.92
N GLN A 194 19.64 -14.70 13.65
CA GLN A 194 20.21 -14.35 12.34
C GLN A 194 21.63 -13.84 12.53
N ASN A 195 22.58 -14.38 11.77
CA ASN A 195 23.99 -14.03 11.86
C ASN A 195 24.49 -14.05 13.31
N LEU A 196 24.44 -15.22 13.95
CA LEU A 196 24.94 -15.41 15.31
C LEU A 196 25.67 -16.73 15.45
N ALA A 197 26.72 -16.69 16.29
CA ALA A 197 27.24 -17.89 16.88
C ALA A 197 26.35 -18.30 18.07
N LEU A 198 25.77 -19.50 18.00
CA LEU A 198 25.09 -20.15 19.12
C LEU A 198 26.09 -21.02 19.88
N GLN A 199 26.05 -20.99 21.20
CA GLN A 199 26.55 -22.09 22.03
C GLN A 199 25.40 -23.07 22.23
N SER A 200 25.67 -24.38 22.36
CA SER A 200 24.71 -25.45 22.63
C SER A 200 23.62 -25.07 23.64
N PRO A 201 22.41 -24.70 23.18
CA PRO A 201 21.36 -24.21 24.07
C PRO A 201 20.65 -25.36 24.81
N CYS A 202 20.83 -25.45 26.13
CA CYS A 202 20.01 -26.35 26.94
C CYS A 202 18.53 -25.95 26.86
N ASN A 203 17.62 -26.94 26.82
CA ASN A 203 16.16 -26.79 26.91
C ASN A 203 15.40 -26.12 25.74
N LEU A 204 16.02 -25.80 24.61
CA LEU A 204 15.26 -25.32 23.44
C LEU A 204 14.28 -26.38 22.93
N THR A 205 13.05 -25.94 22.66
CA THR A 205 11.99 -26.71 21.99
C THR A 205 11.63 -26.14 20.62
N SER A 206 12.06 -24.91 20.32
CA SER A 206 11.90 -24.27 19.01
C SER A 206 13.10 -23.40 18.66
N LEU A 207 13.68 -23.63 17.47
CA LEU A 207 14.78 -22.86 16.92
C LEU A 207 14.44 -22.37 15.51
N THR A 208 14.60 -21.07 15.26
CA THR A 208 14.51 -20.46 13.93
C THR A 208 15.84 -19.81 13.58
N MET A 209 16.48 -20.23 12.50
CA MET A 209 17.76 -19.67 12.03
C MET A 209 17.61 -19.01 10.67
N HIS A 210 18.21 -17.84 10.49
CA HIS A 210 18.27 -17.11 9.21
C HIS A 210 19.73 -17.01 8.74
N LYS A 211 19.96 -17.39 7.47
CA LYS A 211 21.28 -17.52 6.83
C LYS A 211 22.29 -18.42 7.59
N PRO A 212 21.89 -19.58 8.15
CA PRO A 212 22.82 -20.43 8.89
C PRO A 212 23.85 -21.10 7.97
N ARG A 213 25.10 -21.15 8.41
CA ARG A 213 26.18 -22.01 7.92
C ARG A 213 26.32 -23.24 8.83
N LEU A 214 25.56 -24.31 8.54
CA LEU A 214 25.58 -25.56 9.30
C LEU A 214 26.42 -26.63 8.59
N GLY A 215 27.64 -26.84 9.08
CA GLY A 215 28.43 -28.03 8.77
C GLY A 215 28.00 -29.25 9.59
N TYR A 216 28.64 -30.39 9.34
CA TYR A 216 28.42 -31.63 10.09
C TYR A 216 28.61 -31.46 11.61
N GLU A 217 29.76 -30.92 12.03
CA GLU A 217 30.10 -30.74 13.44
C GLU A 217 29.13 -29.80 14.17
N GLY A 218 28.84 -28.63 13.59
CA GLY A 218 27.86 -27.69 14.14
C GLY A 218 26.46 -28.30 14.26
N THR A 219 26.09 -29.24 13.39
CA THR A 219 24.83 -29.98 13.49
C THR A 219 24.86 -31.00 14.63
N GLN A 220 25.97 -31.73 14.79
CA GLN A 220 26.15 -32.66 15.90
C GLN A 220 26.10 -31.91 17.25
N ILE A 221 26.77 -30.76 17.35
CA ILE A 221 26.74 -29.85 18.51
C ILE A 221 25.33 -29.32 18.78
N LEU A 222 24.56 -28.94 17.74
CA LEU A 222 23.19 -28.47 17.87
C LEU A 222 22.28 -29.54 18.50
N PHE A 223 22.26 -30.76 17.97
CA PHE A 223 21.34 -31.79 18.46
C PHE A 223 21.80 -32.46 19.76
N SER A 224 23.10 -32.55 20.04
CA SER A 224 23.58 -32.96 21.36
C SER A 224 23.31 -31.91 22.44
N GLY A 225 23.36 -30.62 22.08
CA GLY A 225 23.06 -29.50 22.97
C GLY A 225 21.57 -29.27 23.22
N CYS A 226 20.72 -29.50 22.21
CA CYS A 226 19.27 -29.35 22.28
C CYS A 226 18.52 -30.69 22.16
N PRO A 227 18.64 -31.62 23.14
CA PRO A 227 17.96 -32.91 23.06
C PRO A 227 16.43 -32.80 22.98
N ASN A 228 15.86 -31.69 23.47
CA ASN A 228 14.42 -31.40 23.48
C ASN A 228 13.91 -30.60 22.26
N LEU A 229 14.74 -30.41 21.21
CA LEU A 229 14.40 -29.55 20.08
C LEU A 229 13.28 -30.14 19.21
N ALA A 230 12.04 -29.70 19.44
CA ALA A 230 10.86 -30.20 18.73
C ALA A 230 10.58 -29.50 17.39
N ASN A 231 10.99 -28.24 17.22
CA ASN A 231 10.70 -27.44 16.02
C ASN A 231 11.97 -26.75 15.51
N LEU A 232 12.34 -26.98 14.25
CA LEU A 232 13.50 -26.38 13.60
C LEU A 232 13.10 -25.72 12.29
N ILE A 233 13.27 -24.39 12.21
CA ILE A 233 13.04 -23.60 11.00
C ILE A 233 14.37 -23.02 10.54
N ILE A 234 14.71 -23.25 9.28
CA ILE A 234 15.96 -22.84 8.65
C ILE A 234 15.60 -22.01 7.42
N HIS A 235 15.90 -20.72 7.45
CA HIS A 235 15.73 -19.82 6.31
C HIS A 235 17.07 -19.51 5.66
N ASN A 236 17.12 -19.60 4.33
CA ASN A 236 18.29 -19.28 3.52
C ASN A 236 19.52 -20.09 3.93
N LEU A 237 19.40 -21.42 4.05
CA LEU A 237 20.52 -22.31 4.40
C LEU A 237 21.70 -22.08 3.44
N VAL A 238 22.85 -21.69 3.99
CA VAL A 238 24.08 -21.40 3.23
C VAL A 238 24.95 -22.66 3.20
N PRO A 239 25.46 -23.11 2.03
CA PRO A 239 26.39 -24.23 1.96
C PRO A 239 27.67 -23.96 2.77
N VAL A 240 28.28 -25.04 3.28
CA VAL A 240 29.54 -24.99 4.01
C VAL A 240 30.54 -25.94 3.37
N ASN A 241 31.65 -25.38 2.89
CA ASN A 241 32.74 -26.14 2.26
C ASN A 241 33.66 -26.75 3.34
N SER A 242 33.10 -27.55 4.25
CA SER A 242 33.86 -28.29 5.26
C SER A 242 34.15 -29.71 4.76
N PRO A 243 35.36 -30.26 4.99
CA PRO A 243 35.66 -31.65 4.68
C PRO A 243 34.74 -32.59 5.47
N ILE A 244 34.23 -33.64 4.82
CA ILE A 244 33.44 -34.67 5.50
C ILE A 244 34.37 -35.45 6.44
N PRO A 245 34.02 -35.65 7.72
CA PRO A 245 34.75 -36.57 8.57
C PRO A 245 34.75 -37.98 7.95
N ALA A 246 35.93 -38.60 7.87
CA ALA A 246 36.07 -39.96 7.35
C ALA A 246 35.23 -40.98 8.13
N LYS A 247 35.07 -40.75 9.45
CA LYS A 247 34.17 -41.50 10.32
C LYS A 247 32.86 -40.73 10.51
N ARG A 248 31.84 -41.13 9.75
CA ARG A 248 30.47 -40.58 9.82
C ARG A 248 29.75 -41.22 11.01
N THR A 249 29.44 -40.44 12.04
CA THR A 249 28.51 -40.86 13.10
C THR A 249 27.11 -40.35 12.78
N GLU A 250 26.11 -41.20 13.03
CA GLU A 250 24.70 -40.84 12.89
C GLU A 250 24.31 -39.74 13.88
N ILE A 251 23.73 -38.64 13.39
CA ILE A 251 23.24 -37.55 14.23
C ILE A 251 21.76 -37.83 14.52
N ARG A 252 21.41 -38.11 15.77
CA ARG A 252 20.02 -38.38 16.17
C ARG A 252 19.32 -37.12 16.66
N ALA A 253 18.16 -36.82 16.10
CA ALA A 253 17.27 -35.75 16.51
C ALA A 253 15.95 -36.34 17.03
N GLU A 254 16.03 -37.04 18.18
CA GLU A 254 14.91 -37.87 18.65
C GLU A 254 13.66 -37.06 19.03
N SER A 255 13.82 -35.83 19.57
CA SER A 255 12.65 -34.98 19.88
C SER A 255 12.12 -34.15 18.72
N LEU A 256 12.78 -34.12 17.55
CA LEU A 256 12.42 -33.21 16.46
C LEU A 256 11.18 -33.71 15.71
N GLN A 257 10.12 -32.90 15.77
CA GLN A 257 8.78 -33.19 15.21
C GLN A 257 8.47 -32.35 13.97
N SER A 258 8.97 -31.11 13.92
CA SER A 258 8.73 -30.17 12.82
C SER A 258 10.04 -29.64 12.26
N LEU A 259 10.25 -29.82 10.96
CA LEU A 259 11.40 -29.33 10.22
C LEU A 259 10.95 -28.51 9.01
N ALA A 260 11.35 -27.25 8.93
CA ALA A 260 11.13 -26.38 7.79
C ALA A 260 12.48 -25.85 7.27
N ILE A 261 12.77 -26.04 5.97
CA ILE A 261 14.02 -25.61 5.35
C ILE A 261 13.74 -24.83 4.06
N HIS A 262 14.22 -23.60 4.01
CA HIS A 262 14.29 -22.78 2.79
C HIS A 262 15.78 -22.63 2.39
N SER A 263 16.12 -22.88 1.13
CA SER A 263 17.47 -22.68 0.60
C SER A 263 17.45 -22.20 -0.85
N HIS A 264 18.41 -21.35 -1.21
CA HIS A 264 18.59 -20.85 -2.57
C HIS A 264 19.97 -21.30 -3.09
N GLY A 265 20.08 -21.68 -4.36
CA GLY A 265 21.36 -21.91 -5.02
C GLY A 265 22.23 -23.01 -4.42
N ILE A 266 21.67 -24.22 -4.24
CA ILE A 266 22.49 -25.41 -3.94
C ILE A 266 23.10 -25.91 -5.25
N ASP A 267 24.33 -25.53 -5.52
CA ASP A 267 25.13 -26.06 -6.63
C ASP A 267 25.59 -27.50 -6.37
N GLU A 268 25.76 -28.25 -7.46
CA GLU A 268 25.99 -29.70 -7.41
C GLU A 268 27.38 -30.09 -6.87
N ARG A 269 28.35 -29.17 -6.94
CA ARG A 269 29.77 -29.47 -6.76
C ARG A 269 30.20 -29.33 -5.29
N GLY A 270 29.90 -30.36 -4.50
CA GLY A 270 30.64 -30.66 -3.25
C GLY A 270 30.05 -30.19 -1.93
N ALA A 271 28.91 -29.51 -1.91
CA ALA A 271 28.25 -29.10 -0.67
C ALA A 271 27.64 -30.30 0.08
N VAL A 272 28.23 -30.67 1.22
CA VAL A 272 27.80 -31.82 2.02
C VAL A 272 26.85 -31.37 3.11
N TYR A 273 25.56 -31.62 2.90
CA TYR A 273 24.51 -31.24 3.84
C TYR A 273 24.43 -32.21 5.01
N PHE A 274 24.43 -31.64 6.22
CA PHE A 274 24.21 -32.35 7.48
C PHE A 274 22.95 -33.23 7.49
N LEU A 275 21.96 -32.86 6.67
CA LEU A 275 20.69 -33.56 6.48
C LEU A 275 20.89 -35.05 6.12
N SER A 276 21.94 -35.39 5.37
CA SER A 276 22.27 -36.79 5.00
C SER A 276 22.70 -37.67 6.19
N PHE A 277 23.07 -37.08 7.32
CA PHE A 277 23.51 -37.78 8.53
C PHE A 277 22.48 -37.72 9.66
N LEU A 278 21.40 -36.96 9.47
CA LEU A 278 20.39 -36.68 10.48
C LEU A 278 19.32 -37.76 10.46
N LYS A 279 19.07 -38.46 11.58
CA LYS A 279 17.90 -39.33 11.76
C LYS A 279 16.87 -38.66 12.63
N ILE A 280 15.63 -38.62 12.14
CA ILE A 280 14.51 -37.89 12.76
C ILE A 280 13.31 -38.84 12.94
N PRO A 281 13.35 -39.75 13.92
CA PRO A 281 12.35 -40.82 14.04
C PRO A 281 10.93 -40.29 14.32
N ASN A 282 10.82 -39.14 15.01
CA ASN A 282 9.55 -38.56 15.43
C ASN A 282 9.07 -37.38 14.56
N LEU A 283 9.63 -37.22 13.34
CA LEU A 283 9.20 -36.18 12.41
C LEU A 283 7.74 -36.39 11.99
N SER A 284 6.92 -35.35 12.15
CA SER A 284 5.50 -35.33 11.76
C SER A 284 5.21 -34.27 10.71
N TYR A 285 5.93 -33.15 10.72
CA TYR A 285 5.84 -32.06 9.73
C TYR A 285 7.17 -31.84 9.02
N LEU A 286 7.14 -31.85 7.69
CA LEU A 286 8.27 -31.46 6.85
C LEU A 286 7.84 -30.44 5.81
N GLU A 287 8.54 -29.31 5.78
CA GLU A 287 8.44 -28.29 4.75
C GLU A 287 9.83 -28.06 4.14
N VAL A 288 9.92 -28.18 2.82
CA VAL A 288 11.14 -27.94 2.05
C VAL A 288 10.79 -27.02 0.90
N ASP A 289 11.43 -25.85 0.88
CA ASP A 289 11.31 -24.83 -0.13
C ASP A 289 12.68 -24.51 -0.77
N GLY A 290 12.68 -24.24 -2.07
CA GLY A 290 13.88 -24.16 -2.90
C GLY A 290 14.27 -25.47 -3.60
N ASN A 291 15.56 -25.65 -3.87
CA ASN A 291 16.08 -26.73 -4.74
C ASN A 291 15.58 -28.12 -4.31
N THR A 292 14.91 -28.82 -5.22
CA THR A 292 14.23 -30.11 -5.01
C THR A 292 15.13 -31.21 -4.44
N ARG A 293 16.46 -31.08 -4.57
CA ARG A 293 17.43 -32.05 -4.05
C ARG A 293 17.49 -32.16 -2.52
N ILE A 294 17.06 -31.14 -1.76
CA ILE A 294 16.97 -31.27 -0.28
C ILE A 294 16.04 -32.44 0.10
N ALA A 295 14.93 -32.60 -0.62
CA ALA A 295 14.00 -33.70 -0.38
C ALA A 295 14.61 -35.08 -0.72
N SER A 296 15.50 -35.17 -1.73
CA SER A 296 16.22 -36.42 -2.01
C SER A 296 17.31 -36.73 -0.96
N ILE A 297 18.00 -35.70 -0.44
CA ILE A 297 19.01 -35.87 0.62
C ILE A 297 18.37 -36.38 1.92
N LEU A 298 17.18 -35.88 2.26
CA LEU A 298 16.42 -36.33 3.42
C LEU A 298 15.73 -37.70 3.25
N ARG A 299 15.76 -38.31 2.06
CA ARG A 299 15.00 -39.54 1.77
C ARG A 299 15.41 -40.73 2.66
N SER A 300 16.70 -40.85 2.97
CA SER A 300 17.24 -41.85 3.91
C SER A 300 16.95 -41.54 5.39
N SER A 301 16.62 -40.28 5.70
CA SER A 301 16.34 -39.80 7.05
C SER A 301 14.87 -39.93 7.44
N ILE A 302 13.97 -40.00 6.44
CA ILE A 302 12.51 -40.00 6.58
C ILE A 302 11.90 -41.40 6.38
N SER A 303 12.64 -42.37 5.84
CA SER A 303 12.11 -43.69 5.45
C SER A 303 11.53 -44.55 6.57
N SER A 304 11.53 -44.07 7.83
CA SER A 304 10.93 -44.72 9.00
C SER A 304 9.79 -43.94 9.67
N SER A 305 9.40 -42.76 9.16
CA SER A 305 8.43 -41.87 9.83
C SER A 305 7.20 -41.54 8.97
N ASN A 306 6.03 -41.45 9.61
CA ASN A 306 4.73 -41.14 8.99
C ASN A 306 4.59 -39.63 8.70
N VAL A 307 5.50 -39.07 7.89
CA VAL A 307 5.65 -37.63 7.69
C VAL A 307 4.58 -37.06 6.76
N VAL A 308 3.88 -36.01 7.21
CA VAL A 308 3.11 -35.13 6.33
C VAL A 308 4.09 -34.19 5.62
N CYS A 309 4.53 -34.59 4.42
CA CYS A 309 5.43 -33.79 3.60
C CYS A 309 4.66 -32.73 2.82
N ARG A 310 4.82 -31.46 3.21
CA ARG A 310 4.30 -30.32 2.45
C ARG A 310 5.38 -29.81 1.51
N LYS A 311 5.42 -30.35 0.30
CA LYS A 311 6.22 -29.77 -0.79
C LYS A 311 5.48 -28.57 -1.36
N ASN A 312 5.99 -27.36 -1.14
CA ASN A 312 5.51 -26.16 -1.82
C ASN A 312 6.02 -26.20 -3.27
N VAL A 313 5.34 -26.98 -4.12
CA VAL A 313 5.63 -27.07 -5.56
C VAL A 313 5.04 -25.85 -6.24
N GLU A 314 5.88 -24.95 -6.75
CA GLU A 314 5.47 -24.05 -7.84
C GLU A 314 5.00 -24.92 -9.00
N SER A 315 3.69 -24.86 -9.28
CA SER A 315 2.98 -25.97 -9.92
C SER A 315 3.34 -26.12 -11.41
N PRO A 316 3.79 -27.31 -11.86
CA PRO A 316 3.68 -27.67 -13.27
C PRO A 316 2.18 -27.87 -13.60
N ILE A 317 1.73 -27.45 -14.78
CA ILE A 317 0.34 -27.59 -15.21
C ILE A 317 0.26 -28.34 -16.54
N GLY A 318 -0.46 -29.46 -16.52
CA GLY A 318 -0.98 -30.18 -17.69
C GLY A 318 -1.91 -31.31 -17.25
N THR A 319 -3.18 -31.27 -17.72
CA THR A 319 -4.14 -32.38 -17.98
C THR A 319 -4.22 -33.58 -17.01
N ASP A 320 -5.39 -34.08 -16.54
CA ASP A 320 -6.75 -33.97 -17.09
C ASP A 320 -7.90 -34.18 -16.07
N ALA A 321 -9.12 -34.04 -16.58
CA ALA A 321 -10.49 -34.06 -16.02
C ALA A 321 -10.90 -34.77 -14.69
N ALA A 322 -11.98 -34.19 -14.12
CA ALA A 322 -13.09 -34.82 -13.36
C ALA A 322 -12.95 -35.23 -11.87
N SER A 323 -13.04 -34.25 -10.96
CA SER A 323 -13.90 -34.32 -9.74
C SER A 323 -14.05 -32.94 -9.09
N MET A 324 -15.28 -32.51 -8.77
CA MET A 324 -15.51 -31.20 -8.16
C MET A 324 -15.29 -31.21 -6.64
N SER A 325 -14.30 -30.46 -6.15
CA SER A 325 -14.34 -29.91 -4.79
C SER A 325 -13.84 -28.46 -4.77
N HIS A 326 -14.53 -27.59 -4.04
CA HIS A 326 -14.28 -26.15 -4.00
C HIS A 326 -13.03 -25.79 -3.17
N SER A 327 -11.84 -25.99 -3.74
CA SER A 327 -10.61 -25.38 -3.21
C SER A 327 -10.47 -23.95 -3.71
N LYS A 328 -10.39 -22.98 -2.78
CA LYS A 328 -10.18 -21.56 -3.10
C LYS A 328 -8.78 -21.33 -3.66
N LYS A 329 -8.61 -21.42 -4.98
CA LYS A 329 -7.38 -21.02 -5.69
C LYS A 329 -7.06 -19.57 -5.34
N ARG A 330 -6.00 -19.33 -4.54
CA ARG A 330 -5.47 -17.98 -4.30
C ARG A 330 -4.93 -17.45 -5.63
N LYS A 331 -5.48 -16.35 -6.11
CA LYS A 331 -4.91 -15.61 -7.25
C LYS A 331 -3.58 -15.02 -6.81
N LEU A 332 -2.48 -15.49 -7.40
CA LEU A 332 -1.19 -14.82 -7.32
C LEU A 332 -1.23 -13.59 -8.25
N SER A 333 -1.72 -12.48 -7.72
CA SER A 333 -1.55 -11.14 -8.31
C SER A 333 -0.12 -10.67 -8.01
N GLY A 334 0.74 -10.64 -9.03
CA GLY A 334 2.15 -10.26 -8.86
C GLY A 334 2.67 -9.25 -9.88
N LEU A 335 2.19 -9.28 -11.12
CA LEU A 335 2.62 -8.39 -12.20
C LEU A 335 1.39 -7.92 -12.99
N SER A 336 1.33 -6.62 -13.31
CA SER A 336 0.41 -6.06 -14.29
C SER A 336 0.76 -6.52 -15.71
N GLY A 337 -0.15 -6.28 -16.67
CA GLY A 337 0.09 -6.64 -18.08
C GLY A 337 1.31 -5.92 -18.68
N LEU A 338 1.59 -4.68 -18.23
CA LEU A 338 2.77 -3.92 -18.62
C LEU A 338 4.05 -4.50 -18.01
N GLU A 339 4.07 -4.77 -16.71
CA GLU A 339 5.23 -5.37 -16.02
C GLU A 339 5.55 -6.78 -16.57
N LEU A 340 4.53 -7.56 -16.91
CA LEU A 340 4.69 -8.85 -17.58
C LEU A 340 5.27 -8.71 -18.99
N ARG A 341 4.87 -7.68 -19.75
CA ARG A 341 5.44 -7.39 -21.08
C ARG A 341 6.89 -6.91 -20.97
N MET A 342 7.20 -6.04 -20.01
CA MET A 342 8.57 -5.59 -19.75
C MET A 342 9.48 -6.75 -19.35
N ALA A 343 9.01 -7.67 -18.50
CA ALA A 343 9.74 -8.88 -18.14
C ALA A 343 9.96 -9.81 -19.35
N TYR A 344 8.94 -9.98 -20.19
CA TYR A 344 9.04 -10.76 -21.43
C TYR A 344 10.04 -10.16 -22.43
N GLU A 345 10.02 -8.84 -22.64
CA GLU A 345 10.98 -8.14 -23.50
C GLU A 345 12.41 -8.20 -22.95
N ALA A 346 12.58 -8.08 -21.62
CA ALA A 346 13.89 -8.23 -20.98
C ALA A 346 14.45 -9.65 -21.16
N LEU A 347 13.64 -10.69 -20.96
CA LEU A 347 14.02 -12.08 -21.24
C LEU A 347 14.33 -12.32 -22.73
N ARG A 348 13.60 -11.68 -23.64
CA ARG A 348 13.86 -11.80 -25.08
C ARG A 348 15.17 -11.14 -25.49
N ARG A 349 15.51 -9.99 -24.89
CA ARG A 349 16.84 -9.34 -25.08
C ARG A 349 17.96 -10.21 -24.52
N LEU A 350 17.76 -10.78 -23.34
CA LEU A 350 18.69 -11.74 -22.72
C LEU A 350 18.89 -12.97 -23.62
N LYS A 351 17.84 -13.50 -24.24
CA LYS A 351 17.97 -14.59 -25.21
C LYS A 351 18.84 -14.19 -26.41
N SER A 352 18.58 -13.02 -27.02
CA SER A 352 19.36 -12.57 -28.17
C SER A 352 20.85 -12.35 -27.88
N SER A 353 21.24 -12.01 -26.64
CA SER A 353 22.66 -11.84 -26.30
C SER A 353 23.46 -13.15 -26.28
N PHE A 354 22.84 -14.33 -26.20
CA PHE A 354 23.57 -15.60 -26.34
C PHE A 354 23.89 -15.90 -27.80
N VAL A 355 22.90 -15.76 -28.69
CA VAL A 355 23.05 -16.02 -30.13
C VAL A 355 24.14 -15.14 -30.78
N SER A 356 24.38 -13.94 -30.24
CA SER A 356 25.41 -13.03 -30.74
C SER A 356 26.84 -13.34 -30.29
N ALA A 357 27.04 -14.28 -29.36
CA ALA A 357 28.37 -14.57 -28.80
C ALA A 357 29.17 -15.58 -29.63
N ASP A 358 28.50 -16.44 -30.40
CA ASP A 358 29.12 -17.60 -31.07
C ASP A 358 29.74 -17.27 -32.45
N GLU A 359 29.51 -16.07 -33.01
CA GLU A 359 29.93 -15.72 -34.39
C GLU A 359 31.19 -14.82 -34.48
N GLU A 360 31.72 -14.26 -33.38
CA GLU A 360 32.81 -13.24 -33.43
C GLU A 360 34.09 -13.56 -32.62
N SER A 361 34.24 -14.75 -32.00
CA SER A 361 35.44 -15.05 -31.18
C SER A 361 36.32 -16.21 -31.71
N ASP A 362 37.28 -15.87 -32.58
CA ASP A 362 38.46 -16.70 -32.91
C ASP A 362 39.51 -16.77 -31.76
N SER A 363 39.16 -16.32 -30.56
CA SER A 363 40.04 -16.33 -29.39
C SER A 363 40.03 -17.69 -28.69
N GLU A 364 41.21 -18.28 -28.48
CA GLU A 364 41.45 -19.57 -27.82
C GLU A 364 40.50 -19.83 -26.63
N ALA A 365 39.56 -20.77 -26.82
CA ALA A 365 38.53 -21.05 -25.83
C ALA A 365 39.11 -21.68 -24.55
N ASP A 366 38.73 -21.12 -23.39
CA ASP A 366 39.05 -21.68 -22.08
C ASP A 366 38.34 -23.05 -21.89
N PRO A 367 39.08 -24.18 -21.84
CA PRO A 367 38.49 -25.51 -21.82
C PRO A 367 37.78 -25.86 -20.49
N ASP A 368 37.95 -25.04 -19.44
CA ASP A 368 37.30 -25.24 -18.14
C ASP A 368 36.00 -24.43 -17.96
N ALA A 369 35.59 -23.65 -18.97
CA ALA A 369 34.32 -22.92 -18.96
C ALA A 369 33.12 -23.90 -18.89
N PRO A 370 32.25 -23.83 -17.86
CA PRO A 370 31.14 -24.77 -17.71
C PRO A 370 30.09 -24.56 -18.81
N ALA A 371 29.81 -25.62 -19.57
CA ALA A 371 28.80 -25.61 -20.62
C ALA A 371 27.43 -25.13 -20.08
N LEU A 372 26.85 -24.14 -20.75
CA LEU A 372 25.57 -23.49 -20.42
C LEU A 372 24.34 -24.32 -20.84
N GLU A 373 24.48 -25.65 -20.95
CA GLU A 373 23.42 -26.56 -21.35
C GLU A 373 22.19 -26.44 -20.44
N GLY A 374 21.02 -26.16 -21.04
CA GLY A 374 19.74 -26.01 -20.34
C GLY A 374 19.39 -24.61 -19.84
N PHE A 375 20.30 -23.62 -19.90
CA PHE A 375 19.93 -22.23 -19.57
C PHE A 375 19.00 -21.63 -20.63
N GLU A 376 19.28 -21.88 -21.91
CA GLU A 376 18.43 -21.40 -23.02
C GLU A 376 17.03 -22.01 -22.96
N ASP A 377 16.91 -23.32 -22.69
CA ASP A 377 15.64 -24.02 -22.48
C ASP A 377 14.82 -23.39 -21.33
N GLN A 378 15.49 -22.96 -20.25
CA GLN A 378 14.81 -22.29 -19.13
C GLN A 378 14.31 -20.89 -19.53
N VAL A 379 15.09 -20.13 -20.29
CA VAL A 379 14.67 -18.84 -20.84
C VAL A 379 13.49 -19.02 -21.81
N ASP A 380 13.52 -20.04 -22.67
CA ASP A 380 12.41 -20.36 -23.58
C ASP A 380 11.16 -20.85 -22.87
N ALA A 381 11.29 -21.62 -21.80
CA ALA A 381 10.16 -22.00 -20.95
C ALA A 381 9.52 -20.76 -20.29
N MET A 382 10.33 -19.81 -19.81
CA MET A 382 9.83 -18.53 -19.27
C MET A 382 9.19 -17.66 -20.35
N LEU A 383 9.81 -17.53 -21.52
CA LEU A 383 9.25 -16.79 -22.66
C LEU A 383 7.93 -17.42 -23.13
N THR A 384 7.83 -18.75 -23.19
CA THR A 384 6.58 -19.46 -23.54
C THR A 384 5.50 -19.25 -22.48
N MET A 385 5.85 -19.27 -21.19
CA MET A 385 4.92 -19.02 -20.09
C MET A 385 4.40 -17.58 -20.06
N MET A 386 5.27 -16.59 -20.27
CA MET A 386 4.86 -15.19 -20.33
C MET A 386 4.11 -14.88 -21.64
N GLY A 387 4.57 -15.42 -22.78
CA GLY A 387 3.93 -15.29 -24.08
C GLY A 387 2.53 -15.88 -24.13
N SER A 388 2.30 -17.05 -23.54
CA SER A 388 0.94 -17.64 -23.43
C SER A 388 0.00 -16.82 -22.54
N ARG A 389 0.52 -16.19 -21.47
CA ARG A 389 -0.25 -15.23 -20.65
C ARG A 389 -0.52 -13.91 -21.39
N LEU A 390 0.38 -13.48 -22.26
CA LEU A 390 0.18 -12.34 -23.17
C LEU A 390 -0.77 -12.69 -24.34
N GLY A 391 -0.90 -13.97 -24.71
CA GLY A 391 -1.75 -14.44 -25.82
C GLY A 391 -3.17 -14.87 -25.44
N GLY A 392 -3.45 -15.13 -24.16
CA GLY A 392 -4.80 -15.45 -23.68
C GLY A 392 -5.78 -14.27 -23.75
N PRO A 393 -7.07 -14.46 -23.44
CA PRO A 393 -8.05 -13.37 -23.36
C PRO A 393 -7.59 -12.33 -22.34
N GLN A 394 -7.03 -11.23 -22.82
CA GLN A 394 -6.46 -10.20 -21.96
C GLN A 394 -7.61 -9.49 -21.22
N SER A 395 -7.73 -9.77 -19.93
CA SER A 395 -8.27 -8.78 -19.00
C SER A 395 -7.35 -7.58 -19.10
N LEU A 396 -7.78 -6.52 -19.80
CA LEU A 396 -7.01 -5.30 -19.97
C LEU A 396 -6.81 -4.64 -18.61
N SER A 397 -5.66 -4.91 -18.01
CA SER A 397 -5.23 -4.30 -16.77
C SER A 397 -4.95 -2.83 -17.07
N PHE A 398 -5.72 -1.94 -16.45
CA PHE A 398 -5.72 -0.52 -16.81
C PHE A 398 -4.34 0.14 -16.68
N SER A 399 -3.44 -0.37 -15.83
CA SER A 399 -2.07 0.11 -15.63
C SER A 399 -1.10 -0.15 -16.81
N GLY A 400 -1.63 -0.42 -18.00
CA GLY A 400 -0.90 -0.46 -19.26
C GLY A 400 -1.76 -0.05 -20.47
N MET A 401 -2.84 0.72 -20.25
CA MET A 401 -3.69 1.21 -21.33
C MET A 401 -2.94 2.17 -22.26
N THR A 402 -3.14 1.99 -23.56
CA THR A 402 -2.53 2.80 -24.62
C THR A 402 -3.58 3.61 -25.38
N ALA A 403 -3.15 4.56 -26.21
CA ALA A 403 -4.06 5.31 -27.07
C ALA A 403 -4.78 4.38 -28.08
N GLU A 404 -4.09 3.34 -28.54
CA GLU A 404 -4.63 2.27 -29.38
C GLU A 404 -5.75 1.48 -28.68
N ASP A 405 -5.67 1.33 -27.35
CA ASP A 405 -6.75 0.70 -26.59
C ASP A 405 -7.99 1.59 -26.51
N LEU A 406 -7.84 2.92 -26.38
CA LEU A 406 -8.98 3.85 -26.50
C LEU A 406 -9.68 3.71 -27.86
N VAL A 407 -8.92 3.58 -28.96
CA VAL A 407 -9.49 3.34 -30.29
C VAL A 407 -10.28 2.02 -30.35
N LYS A 408 -9.78 0.94 -29.73
CA LYS A 408 -10.54 -0.34 -29.59
C LYS A 408 -11.81 -0.18 -28.75
N LEU A 409 -11.80 0.69 -27.75
CA LEU A 409 -12.98 1.05 -26.95
C LEU A 409 -13.96 1.97 -27.70
N LYS A 410 -13.66 2.38 -28.95
CA LYS A 410 -14.37 3.45 -29.69
C LYS A 410 -14.40 4.77 -28.90
N ILE A 411 -13.32 5.09 -28.21
CA ILE A 411 -13.15 6.34 -27.45
C ILE A 411 -12.24 7.28 -28.25
N LEU A 412 -12.80 8.42 -28.69
CA LEU A 412 -12.12 9.38 -29.55
C LEU A 412 -11.67 10.61 -28.77
N PHE A 413 -10.45 11.09 -29.00
CA PHE A 413 -10.00 12.38 -28.48
C PHE A 413 -10.64 13.52 -29.30
N THR A 414 -11.37 14.41 -28.63
CA THR A 414 -12.09 15.54 -29.25
C THR A 414 -11.41 16.90 -29.08
N GLY A 415 -10.36 16.99 -28.26
CA GLY A 415 -9.55 18.21 -28.15
C GLY A 415 -9.25 18.63 -26.71
N PHE A 416 -8.78 19.86 -26.56
CA PHE A 416 -8.36 20.40 -25.28
C PHE A 416 -9.47 21.22 -24.60
N LEU A 417 -9.62 21.02 -23.29
CA LEU A 417 -10.44 21.87 -22.42
C LEU A 417 -9.67 23.17 -22.15
N VAL A 418 -10.34 24.31 -22.26
CA VAL A 418 -9.74 25.64 -22.13
C VAL A 418 -10.42 26.41 -21.01
N LEU A 419 -9.63 26.95 -20.08
CA LEU A 419 -10.14 27.78 -18.99
C LEU A 419 -10.99 28.93 -19.54
N LYS A 420 -12.13 29.21 -18.90
CA LYS A 420 -12.98 30.35 -19.27
C LYS A 420 -12.22 31.65 -19.15
N GLY A 421 -12.56 32.63 -20.00
CA GLY A 421 -12.01 33.99 -19.91
C GLY A 421 -12.24 34.71 -18.58
N ASN A 422 -13.13 34.20 -17.70
CA ASN A 422 -13.33 34.68 -16.34
C ASN A 422 -12.79 33.74 -15.24
N ALA A 423 -11.84 32.85 -15.56
CA ALA A 423 -11.23 31.95 -14.58
C ALA A 423 -10.59 32.72 -13.40
N ASP A 424 -9.87 33.82 -13.66
CA ASP A 424 -9.23 34.64 -12.62
C ASP A 424 -10.25 35.28 -11.66
N GLU A 425 -11.38 35.74 -12.18
CA GLU A 425 -12.47 36.30 -11.37
C GLU A 425 -13.08 35.19 -10.49
N ARG A 426 -13.40 34.04 -11.10
CA ARG A 426 -13.93 32.87 -10.39
C ARG A 426 -12.98 32.40 -9.29
N VAL A 427 -11.67 32.33 -9.55
CA VAL A 427 -10.65 31.98 -8.55
C VAL A 427 -10.63 32.97 -7.38
N LYS A 428 -10.72 34.28 -7.65
CA LYS A 428 -10.82 35.31 -6.60
C LYS A 428 -12.10 35.13 -5.77
N THR A 429 -13.24 34.88 -6.40
CA THR A 429 -14.51 34.60 -5.71
C THR A 429 -14.38 33.34 -4.83
N THR A 430 -13.89 32.22 -5.37
CA THR A 430 -13.76 30.96 -4.63
C THR A 430 -12.73 31.01 -3.50
N THR A 431 -11.70 31.85 -3.61
CA THR A 431 -10.74 32.10 -2.52
C THR A 431 -11.45 32.64 -1.26
N SER A 432 -12.54 33.40 -1.42
CA SER A 432 -13.34 33.91 -0.29
C SER A 432 -14.36 32.90 0.26
N LEU A 433 -14.72 31.86 -0.50
CA LEU A 433 -15.58 30.77 -0.04
C LEU A 433 -14.82 29.90 0.97
N GLY A 434 -15.49 29.52 2.06
CA GLY A 434 -14.89 28.73 3.14
C GLY A 434 -13.75 29.43 3.89
N LYS A 435 -13.64 30.77 3.82
CA LYS A 435 -12.58 31.53 4.50
C LYS A 435 -12.55 31.30 6.02
N ASP A 436 -13.72 31.06 6.62
CA ASP A 436 -13.93 30.83 8.05
C ASP A 436 -13.95 29.32 8.41
N CYS A 437 -13.77 28.44 7.42
CA CYS A 437 -13.69 26.99 7.61
C CYS A 437 -12.26 26.53 7.89
N LEU A 438 -12.10 25.32 8.44
CA LEU A 438 -10.78 24.70 8.68
C LEU A 438 -9.93 24.65 7.41
N TRP A 439 -10.54 24.33 6.26
CA TRP A 439 -9.90 24.32 4.94
C TRP A 439 -10.17 25.62 4.16
N SER A 440 -9.82 26.75 4.77
CA SER A 440 -9.71 28.04 4.08
C SER A 440 -8.55 28.02 3.08
N SER A 441 -8.50 29.01 2.17
CA SER A 441 -7.37 29.16 1.24
C SER A 441 -6.03 29.21 1.99
N GLU A 442 -5.92 30.05 3.02
CA GLU A 442 -4.69 30.19 3.79
C GLU A 442 -4.25 28.87 4.45
N ASN A 443 -5.19 28.08 4.97
CA ASN A 443 -4.88 26.79 5.56
C ASN A 443 -4.51 25.73 4.52
N LEU A 444 -5.08 25.76 3.31
CA LEU A 444 -4.60 24.91 2.19
C LEU A 444 -3.13 25.21 1.90
N TYR A 445 -2.74 26.48 1.75
CA TYR A 445 -1.34 26.83 1.42
C TYR A 445 -0.37 26.39 2.52
N ARG A 446 -0.73 26.60 3.79
CA ARG A 446 0.05 26.10 4.94
C ARG A 446 0.17 24.57 4.95
N HIS A 447 -0.91 23.86 4.62
CA HIS A 447 -0.89 22.41 4.54
C HIS A 447 -0.04 21.92 3.36
N LEU A 448 -0.12 22.53 2.19
CA LEU A 448 0.74 22.21 1.05
C LEU A 448 2.23 22.46 1.35
N LEU A 449 2.58 23.52 2.08
CA LEU A 449 3.95 23.75 2.57
C LEU A 449 4.40 22.67 3.56
N LEU A 450 3.52 22.24 4.47
CA LEU A 450 3.80 21.15 5.41
C LEU A 450 4.06 19.84 4.65
N LEU A 451 3.22 19.49 3.68
CA LEU A 451 3.40 18.30 2.84
C LEU A 451 4.68 18.39 2.00
N GLU A 452 5.00 19.56 1.44
CA GLU A 452 6.26 19.82 0.72
C GLU A 452 7.51 19.61 1.58
N GLY A 453 7.41 19.90 2.89
CA GLY A 453 8.49 19.68 3.86
C GLY A 453 8.63 18.25 4.36
N LEU A 454 7.52 17.50 4.46
CA LEU A 454 7.46 16.24 5.20
C LEU A 454 7.20 14.99 4.36
N VAL A 455 6.54 15.11 3.20
CA VAL A 455 6.07 13.95 2.42
C VAL A 455 6.99 13.70 1.20
N PRO A 456 7.60 12.51 1.07
CA PRO A 456 8.43 12.17 -0.09
C PRO A 456 7.63 12.20 -1.39
N ARG A 457 8.23 12.67 -2.49
CA ARG A 457 7.58 12.78 -3.81
C ARG A 457 7.56 11.49 -4.65
N THR A 458 8.04 10.38 -4.10
CA THR A 458 8.51 9.22 -4.89
C THR A 458 7.59 8.00 -4.81
N THR A 459 6.46 8.07 -4.13
CA THR A 459 5.55 6.92 -3.94
C THR A 459 4.13 7.28 -4.33
N GLU A 460 3.40 6.33 -4.91
CA GLU A 460 1.96 6.45 -5.22
C GLU A 460 1.20 6.92 -3.96
N THR A 461 1.26 6.17 -2.86
CA THR A 461 0.64 6.47 -1.56
C THR A 461 0.91 7.88 -1.00
N SER A 462 1.97 8.58 -1.43
CA SER A 462 2.19 9.98 -1.06
C SER A 462 1.22 10.94 -1.76
N ALA A 463 0.89 10.70 -3.04
CA ALA A 463 0.01 11.51 -3.89
C ALA A 463 -1.30 11.85 -3.18
N ARG A 464 -1.90 10.83 -2.54
CA ARG A 464 -3.13 10.90 -1.74
C ARG A 464 -3.17 12.05 -0.74
N ALA A 465 -2.09 12.30 -0.01
CA ALA A 465 -2.06 13.38 0.99
C ALA A 465 -2.27 14.78 0.38
N TRP A 466 -1.78 15.00 -0.85
CA TRP A 466 -2.06 16.25 -1.57
C TRP A 466 -3.46 16.25 -2.18
N ILE A 467 -3.93 15.12 -2.76
CA ILE A 467 -5.29 14.97 -3.31
C ILE A 467 -6.34 15.26 -2.24
N ASP A 468 -6.20 14.67 -1.04
CA ASP A 468 -7.07 14.87 0.11
C ASP A 468 -7.15 16.36 0.50
N ALA A 469 -6.02 17.06 0.56
CA ALA A 469 -5.98 18.49 0.88
C ALA A 469 -6.78 19.34 -0.14
N PHE A 470 -6.71 19.01 -1.43
CA PHE A 470 -7.51 19.67 -2.47
C PHE A 470 -9.00 19.33 -2.38
N LEU A 471 -9.36 18.07 -2.10
CA LEU A 471 -10.76 17.66 -1.93
C LEU A 471 -11.39 18.26 -0.67
N PHE A 472 -10.65 18.37 0.43
CA PHE A 472 -11.13 19.04 1.65
C PHE A 472 -11.28 20.56 1.45
N ARG A 473 -10.37 21.22 0.71
CA ARG A 473 -10.56 22.62 0.29
C ARG A 473 -11.82 22.77 -0.56
N ALA A 474 -12.02 21.90 -1.56
CA ALA A 474 -13.21 21.92 -2.40
C ALA A 474 -14.50 21.71 -1.58
N SER A 475 -14.48 20.83 -0.57
CA SER A 475 -15.62 20.66 0.34
C SER A 475 -15.93 21.91 1.16
N ALA A 476 -14.93 22.67 1.59
CA ALA A 476 -15.13 23.92 2.34
C ALA A 476 -15.61 25.08 1.45
N MET A 477 -15.54 24.93 0.13
CA MET A 477 -16.02 25.92 -0.85
C MET A 477 -17.48 25.72 -1.28
N LEU A 478 -18.13 24.64 -0.81
CA LEU A 478 -19.56 24.43 -1.02
C LEU A 478 -20.41 25.32 -0.09
N GLY A 479 -21.65 25.58 -0.49
CA GLY A 479 -22.64 26.28 0.35
C GLY A 479 -23.08 25.43 1.55
N GLU A 480 -23.65 26.08 2.57
CA GLU A 480 -24.07 25.45 3.83
C GLU A 480 -25.11 24.32 3.66
N ASP A 481 -25.83 24.30 2.53
CA ASP A 481 -26.81 23.29 2.15
C ASP A 481 -26.20 22.02 1.53
N LYS A 482 -24.89 22.04 1.22
CA LYS A 482 -24.20 21.03 0.43
C LYS A 482 -23.02 20.41 1.17
N HIS A 483 -22.81 19.13 0.89
CA HIS A 483 -21.68 18.36 1.38
C HIS A 483 -20.96 17.67 0.21
N LEU A 484 -19.63 17.63 0.26
CA LEU A 484 -18.82 16.83 -0.63
C LEU A 484 -18.62 15.44 0.00
N ILE A 485 -19.23 14.41 -0.58
CA ILE A 485 -18.95 13.03 -0.22
C ILE A 485 -17.76 12.55 -1.05
N VAL A 486 -16.68 12.19 -0.37
CA VAL A 486 -15.49 11.59 -0.96
C VAL A 486 -15.43 10.12 -0.54
N ASN A 487 -15.39 9.22 -1.52
CA ASN A 487 -15.14 7.80 -1.32
C ASN A 487 -13.80 7.43 -1.95
N MET A 488 -13.04 6.57 -1.29
CA MET A 488 -11.76 6.05 -1.80
C MET A 488 -11.90 4.61 -2.30
N GLU A 489 -11.08 4.22 -3.28
CA GLU A 489 -10.88 2.85 -3.77
C GLU A 489 -12.17 2.14 -4.22
N HIS A 490 -12.91 2.77 -5.14
CA HIS A 490 -14.18 2.25 -5.66
C HIS A 490 -13.99 1.09 -6.65
N VAL A 491 -14.33 -0.13 -6.23
CA VAL A 491 -14.35 -1.31 -7.10
C VAL A 491 -15.32 -1.10 -8.27
N VAL A 492 -14.80 -0.95 -9.48
CA VAL A 492 -15.56 -1.02 -10.73
C VAL A 492 -15.73 -2.50 -11.11
N PRO A 493 -16.96 -3.04 -11.14
CA PRO A 493 -17.21 -4.41 -11.56
C PRO A 493 -16.72 -4.65 -12.99
N ALA A 494 -16.37 -5.91 -13.30
CA ALA A 494 -15.92 -6.31 -14.62
C ALA A 494 -16.95 -5.95 -15.70
N THR A 495 -16.65 -4.90 -16.46
CA THR A 495 -17.54 -4.30 -17.45
C THR A 495 -17.10 -4.76 -18.83
N THR A 496 -17.98 -5.42 -19.58
CA THR A 496 -17.69 -5.84 -20.95
C THR A 496 -17.53 -4.63 -21.86
N ILE A 497 -16.44 -4.61 -22.61
CA ILE A 497 -16.08 -3.49 -23.50
C ILE A 497 -17.16 -3.28 -24.56
N SER A 498 -17.52 -4.36 -25.25
CA SER A 498 -18.57 -4.43 -26.26
C SER A 498 -19.30 -5.75 -26.12
N SER A 499 -20.54 -5.80 -26.61
CA SER A 499 -21.34 -7.02 -26.76
C SER A 499 -20.61 -8.12 -27.56
N SER A 500 -19.71 -7.76 -28.47
CA SER A 500 -18.93 -8.68 -29.30
C SER A 500 -17.53 -9.00 -28.76
N SER A 501 -17.11 -8.43 -27.62
CA SER A 501 -15.77 -8.63 -27.05
C SER A 501 -15.82 -9.36 -25.71
N LEU A 502 -15.03 -10.43 -25.60
CA LEU A 502 -14.81 -11.15 -24.34
C LEU A 502 -13.90 -10.38 -23.35
N SER A 503 -13.34 -9.23 -23.76
CA SER A 503 -12.48 -8.43 -22.90
C SER A 503 -13.30 -7.59 -21.92
N THR A 504 -12.98 -7.73 -20.63
CA THR A 504 -13.59 -6.98 -19.53
C THR A 504 -12.63 -5.96 -18.93
N LEU A 505 -13.15 -4.79 -18.60
CA LEU A 505 -12.48 -3.76 -17.81
C LEU A 505 -12.84 -3.95 -16.33
N SER A 506 -11.86 -4.20 -15.45
CA SER A 506 -12.08 -4.37 -14.00
C SER A 506 -10.91 -3.85 -13.15
N ARG A 507 -11.14 -2.84 -12.31
CA ARG A 507 -10.18 -2.26 -11.34
C ARG A 507 -10.95 -1.34 -10.38
N PHE A 508 -10.23 -0.59 -9.58
CA PHE A 508 -10.71 0.45 -8.67
C PHE A 508 -10.57 1.82 -9.34
N ILE A 509 -11.42 2.78 -9.00
CA ILE A 509 -11.12 4.21 -9.11
C ILE A 509 -10.62 4.68 -7.74
N ASP A 510 -9.53 5.45 -7.71
CA ASP A 510 -8.91 5.87 -6.45
C ASP A 510 -9.80 6.80 -5.62
N TYR A 511 -10.48 7.77 -6.26
CA TYR A 511 -11.48 8.61 -5.59
C TYR A 511 -12.75 8.85 -6.42
N SER A 512 -13.90 8.86 -5.76
CA SER A 512 -15.12 9.51 -6.26
C SER A 512 -15.53 10.65 -5.34
N ALA A 513 -15.76 11.85 -5.88
CA ALA A 513 -16.26 13.01 -5.16
C ALA A 513 -17.65 13.42 -5.69
N VAL A 514 -18.59 13.69 -4.77
CA VAL A 514 -19.99 13.99 -5.08
C VAL A 514 -20.46 15.16 -4.22
N ALA A 515 -20.81 16.30 -4.83
CA ALA A 515 -21.48 17.39 -4.12
C ALA A 515 -22.99 17.15 -4.13
N THR A 516 -23.60 17.10 -2.95
CA THR A 516 -25.03 16.81 -2.82
C THR A 516 -25.61 17.41 -1.54
N ASP A 517 -26.94 17.41 -1.42
CA ASP A 517 -27.62 17.90 -0.22
C ASP A 517 -27.36 17.00 0.99
N ARG A 518 -27.58 17.52 2.20
CA ARG A 518 -27.36 16.79 3.46
C ARG A 518 -28.06 15.44 3.55
N ARG A 519 -29.30 15.30 3.07
CA ARG A 519 -30.05 14.05 3.16
C ARG A 519 -29.46 13.00 2.23
N THR A 520 -29.10 13.38 1.02
CA THR A 520 -28.43 12.48 0.06
C THR A 520 -27.02 12.11 0.53
N ALA A 521 -26.30 13.06 1.14
CA ALA A 521 -25.00 12.84 1.76
C ALA A 521 -25.06 11.79 2.88
N GLU A 522 -26.04 11.88 3.79
CA GLU A 522 -26.27 10.90 4.86
C GLU A 522 -26.60 9.49 4.33
N ILE A 523 -27.20 9.36 3.15
CA ILE A 523 -27.45 8.06 2.48
C ILE A 523 -26.13 7.50 1.90
N LEU A 524 -25.35 8.32 1.19
CA LEU A 524 -24.08 7.90 0.58
C LEU A 524 -23.03 7.52 1.64
N LEU A 525 -22.98 8.20 2.78
CA LEU A 525 -22.10 7.84 3.90
C LEU A 525 -22.44 6.47 4.52
N ARG A 526 -23.68 6.01 4.41
CA ARG A 526 -24.12 4.67 4.87
C ARG A 526 -23.96 3.59 3.81
N ASN A 527 -23.93 3.98 2.52
CA ASN A 527 -23.79 3.07 1.40
C ASN A 527 -22.98 3.77 0.29
N SER A 528 -21.66 3.68 0.41
CA SER A 528 -20.73 4.41 -0.47
C SER A 528 -20.64 3.85 -1.90
N GLY A 529 -21.09 2.61 -2.12
CA GLY A 529 -20.90 1.84 -3.36
C GLY A 529 -21.41 2.52 -4.64
N LEU A 530 -20.76 2.24 -5.78
CA LEU A 530 -21.20 2.71 -7.12
C LEU A 530 -22.67 2.38 -7.44
N LEU A 531 -23.26 1.34 -6.85
CA LEU A 531 -24.69 1.04 -7.00
C LEU A 531 -25.61 2.05 -6.29
N ALA A 532 -25.19 2.62 -5.16
CA ALA A 532 -25.91 3.70 -4.49
C ALA A 532 -25.83 5.00 -5.30
N LEU A 533 -24.66 5.29 -5.87
CA LEU A 533 -24.48 6.38 -6.84
C LEU A 533 -25.36 6.19 -8.08
N LYS A 534 -25.45 4.97 -8.63
CA LYS A 534 -26.36 4.65 -9.74
C LYS A 534 -27.84 4.88 -9.39
N ALA A 535 -28.25 4.50 -8.18
CA ALA A 535 -29.63 4.65 -7.72
C ALA A 535 -30.03 6.12 -7.48
N LEU A 536 -29.14 6.90 -6.87
CA LEU A 536 -29.36 8.32 -6.55
C LEU A 536 -29.10 9.25 -7.74
N ARG A 537 -28.35 8.80 -8.75
CA ARG A 537 -27.90 9.55 -9.93
C ARG A 537 -27.34 10.96 -9.63
N PRO A 538 -26.51 11.18 -8.58
CA PRO A 538 -25.81 12.44 -8.43
C PRO A 538 -24.68 12.51 -9.47
N TYR A 539 -24.19 13.70 -9.80
CA TYR A 539 -22.97 13.76 -10.62
C TYR A 539 -21.76 13.42 -9.76
N SER A 540 -21.07 12.37 -10.20
CA SER A 540 -19.78 11.97 -9.64
C SER A 540 -18.66 12.63 -10.43
N PHE A 541 -17.70 13.18 -9.71
CA PHE A 541 -16.37 13.51 -10.20
C PHE A 541 -15.43 12.37 -9.80
N PHE A 542 -14.58 11.89 -10.71
CA PHE A 542 -13.60 10.84 -10.39
C PHE A 542 -12.19 11.40 -10.36
N VAL A 543 -11.37 11.02 -9.38
CA VAL A 543 -9.92 11.24 -9.41
C VAL A 543 -9.24 9.90 -9.62
N VAL A 544 -8.36 9.84 -10.62
CA VAL A 544 -7.47 8.70 -10.88
C VAL A 544 -6.06 9.08 -10.45
N GLU A 545 -5.46 8.24 -9.62
CA GLU A 545 -4.12 8.40 -9.10
C GLU A 545 -3.10 7.91 -10.13
N ALA A 546 -2.16 8.79 -10.48
CA ALA A 546 -1.05 8.47 -11.35
C ALA A 546 0.16 8.05 -10.52
N LYS A 547 1.00 7.18 -11.11
CA LYS A 547 2.36 6.99 -10.61
C LYS A 547 3.11 8.33 -10.69
N PRO A 548 4.14 8.56 -9.85
CA PRO A 548 5.06 9.67 -10.11
C PRO A 548 5.65 9.52 -11.53
N PHE A 549 5.90 10.67 -12.18
CA PHE A 549 6.40 10.83 -13.55
C PHE A 549 5.35 10.75 -14.69
N ASN A 550 5.61 11.53 -15.75
CA ASN A 550 4.87 11.73 -17.00
C ASN A 550 3.33 11.53 -16.98
N LEU A 551 2.60 12.45 -16.33
CA LEU A 551 1.15 12.40 -16.19
C LEU A 551 0.36 12.17 -17.51
N PRO A 552 0.71 12.77 -18.67
CA PRO A 552 0.07 12.47 -19.96
C PRO A 552 0.05 10.99 -20.38
N GLU A 553 1.05 10.19 -20.01
CA GLU A 553 1.09 8.75 -20.36
C GLU A 553 -0.02 7.95 -19.67
N HIS A 554 -0.54 8.46 -18.55
CA HIS A 554 -1.63 7.82 -17.79
C HIS A 554 -3.04 8.26 -18.25
N VAL A 555 -3.17 9.15 -19.25
CA VAL A 555 -4.48 9.58 -19.77
C VAL A 555 -5.33 8.40 -20.28
N PRO A 556 -4.82 7.45 -21.09
CA PRO A 556 -5.61 6.32 -21.56
C PRO A 556 -6.11 5.41 -20.44
N GLN A 557 -5.33 5.26 -19.36
CA GLN A 557 -5.75 4.56 -18.15
C GLN A 557 -6.95 5.29 -17.52
N ALA A 558 -6.81 6.58 -17.21
CA ALA A 558 -7.84 7.35 -16.51
C ALA A 558 -9.14 7.46 -17.31
N VAL A 559 -9.05 7.72 -18.61
CA VAL A 559 -10.19 7.77 -19.53
C VAL A 559 -10.92 6.42 -19.57
N SER A 560 -10.19 5.30 -19.57
CA SER A 560 -10.79 3.96 -19.55
C SER A 560 -11.48 3.65 -18.21
N GLU A 561 -10.89 4.03 -17.08
CA GLU A 561 -11.45 3.82 -15.73
C GLU A 561 -12.73 4.67 -15.54
N MET A 562 -12.70 5.92 -16.01
CA MET A 562 -13.88 6.80 -16.12
C MET A 562 -14.95 6.23 -17.06
N TYR A 563 -14.57 5.64 -18.19
CA TYR A 563 -15.49 5.02 -19.15
C TYR A 563 -16.22 3.80 -18.57
N ALA A 564 -15.49 2.90 -17.91
CA ALA A 564 -16.09 1.75 -17.24
C ALA A 564 -17.09 2.19 -16.15
N SER A 565 -16.74 3.22 -15.39
CA SER A 565 -17.60 3.76 -14.34
C SER A 565 -18.83 4.51 -14.87
N GLY A 566 -18.68 5.32 -15.93
CA GLY A 566 -19.81 5.98 -16.58
C GLY A 566 -20.80 5.01 -17.23
N LYS A 567 -20.29 3.92 -17.83
CA LYS A 567 -21.11 2.84 -18.38
C LYS A 567 -21.87 2.10 -17.28
N LEU A 568 -21.24 1.84 -16.14
CA LEU A 568 -21.91 1.26 -14.96
C LEU A 568 -23.02 2.17 -14.41
N LEU A 569 -22.74 3.47 -14.27
CA LEU A 569 -23.67 4.47 -13.74
C LEU A 569 -24.76 4.91 -14.74
N GLU A 570 -24.67 4.50 -16.01
CA GLU A 570 -25.56 4.92 -17.11
C GLU A 570 -25.60 6.45 -17.29
N THR A 571 -24.44 7.11 -17.15
CA THR A 571 -24.30 8.56 -17.26
C THR A 571 -23.80 8.98 -18.65
N LYS A 572 -24.58 9.81 -19.35
CA LYS A 572 -24.23 10.39 -20.66
C LYS A 572 -22.92 11.17 -20.66
N PHE A 573 -22.53 11.74 -19.52
CA PHE A 573 -21.29 12.50 -19.34
C PHE A 573 -20.62 12.12 -18.02
N VAL A 574 -19.28 12.07 -18.03
CA VAL A 574 -18.44 11.84 -16.85
C VAL A 574 -17.36 12.90 -16.78
N ARG A 575 -17.07 13.36 -15.57
CA ARG A 575 -16.05 14.36 -15.25
C ARG A 575 -15.03 13.78 -14.29
N GLY A 576 -13.78 14.20 -14.41
CA GLY A 576 -12.75 13.75 -13.48
C GLY A 576 -11.42 14.48 -13.64
N ALA A 577 -10.43 14.00 -12.91
CA ALA A 577 -9.04 14.40 -13.03
C ALA A 577 -8.12 13.18 -12.93
N LEU A 578 -6.98 13.29 -13.60
CA LEU A 578 -5.82 12.43 -13.46
C LEU A 578 -4.73 13.25 -12.75
N THR A 579 -4.14 12.72 -11.68
CA THR A 579 -3.16 13.48 -10.89
C THR A 579 -2.15 12.62 -10.13
N ASN A 580 -0.96 13.17 -9.90
CA ASN A 580 0.05 12.67 -8.96
C ASN A 580 0.10 13.51 -7.65
N GLY A 581 -0.94 14.33 -7.40
CA GLY A 581 -1.04 15.31 -6.31
C GLY A 581 -0.49 16.71 -6.65
N ARG A 582 0.47 16.81 -7.58
CA ARG A 582 1.11 18.09 -7.99
C ARG A 582 0.66 18.55 -9.37
N ASP A 583 0.71 17.63 -10.31
CA ASP A 583 0.27 17.79 -11.68
C ASP A 583 -1.16 17.30 -11.81
N TRP A 584 -2.00 18.04 -12.52
CA TRP A 584 -3.43 17.72 -12.70
C TRP A 584 -3.80 17.85 -14.19
N ILE A 585 -4.43 16.81 -14.75
CA ILE A 585 -5.11 16.86 -16.04
C ILE A 585 -6.60 16.63 -15.76
N PHE A 586 -7.44 17.60 -16.07
CA PHE A 586 -8.89 17.46 -15.97
C PHE A 586 -9.43 16.80 -17.23
N LEU A 587 -10.38 15.88 -17.06
CA LEU A 587 -10.91 15.01 -18.10
C LEU A 587 -12.43 15.13 -18.18
N TYR A 588 -12.94 15.31 -19.40
CA TYR A 588 -14.36 15.32 -19.72
C TYR A 588 -14.64 14.21 -20.73
N LEU A 589 -15.58 13.32 -20.42
CA LEU A 589 -15.94 12.15 -21.22
C LEU A 589 -17.45 12.19 -21.54
N GLN A 590 -17.80 12.03 -22.82
CA GLN A 590 -19.17 12.06 -23.33
C GLN A 590 -19.47 10.74 -24.05
N PHE A 591 -20.52 10.04 -23.63
CA PHE A 591 -20.89 8.74 -24.21
C PHE A 591 -21.75 8.90 -25.47
N ALA A 592 -21.52 8.00 -26.44
CA ALA A 592 -22.47 7.79 -27.55
C ALA A 592 -23.85 7.37 -27.01
N ASP A 593 -24.94 7.61 -27.74
CA ASP A 593 -26.31 7.33 -27.27
C ASP A 593 -26.56 5.85 -26.95
N ASN A 594 -25.82 4.94 -27.60
CA ASN A 594 -25.85 3.50 -27.38
C ASN A 594 -24.84 3.01 -26.33
N TYR A 595 -24.03 3.89 -25.72
CA TYR A 595 -22.92 3.55 -24.82
C TYR A 595 -21.90 2.56 -25.42
N GLU A 596 -21.80 2.46 -26.76
CA GLU A 596 -20.76 1.70 -27.46
C GLU A 596 -19.63 2.62 -27.96
N GLY A 597 -19.02 3.35 -27.03
CA GLY A 597 -17.96 4.33 -27.30
C GLY A 597 -18.22 5.67 -26.64
N ALA A 598 -17.25 6.57 -26.78
CA ALA A 598 -17.29 7.90 -26.19
C ALA A 598 -16.39 8.89 -26.96
N SER A 599 -16.51 10.16 -26.66
CA SER A 599 -15.52 11.20 -26.93
C SER A 599 -14.93 11.71 -25.62
N PHE A 600 -13.66 12.08 -25.60
CA PHE A 600 -13.03 12.72 -24.44
C PHE A 600 -12.20 13.95 -24.82
N SER A 601 -12.22 14.94 -23.94
CA SER A 601 -11.39 16.14 -24.00
C SER A 601 -10.61 16.30 -22.69
N GLN A 602 -9.42 16.89 -22.75
CA GLN A 602 -8.52 17.03 -21.59
C GLN A 602 -7.98 18.45 -21.42
N SER A 603 -7.72 18.91 -20.20
CA SER A 603 -6.99 20.17 -19.99
C SER A 603 -5.52 20.04 -20.38
N SER A 604 -4.80 21.16 -20.48
CA SER A 604 -3.35 21.14 -20.29
C SER A 604 -2.99 20.63 -18.89
N VAL A 605 -1.73 20.21 -18.69
CA VAL A 605 -1.23 19.88 -17.35
C VAL A 605 -1.21 21.15 -16.51
N ILE A 606 -1.91 21.13 -15.38
CA ILE A 606 -1.89 22.17 -14.36
C ILE A 606 -0.96 21.72 -13.25
N THR A 607 0.22 22.33 -13.17
CA THR A 607 1.23 22.06 -12.14
C THR A 607 1.26 23.20 -11.14
N TRP A 608 1.13 22.89 -9.84
CA TRP A 608 1.53 23.83 -8.79
C TRP A 608 2.96 23.54 -8.32
N THR A 609 3.71 24.59 -8.01
CA THR A 609 5.11 24.49 -7.57
C THR A 609 5.35 25.25 -6.28
N ALA A 610 6.26 24.73 -5.46
CA ALA A 610 6.87 25.48 -4.36
C ALA A 610 8.13 26.17 -4.89
N ARG A 611 8.29 27.47 -4.62
CA ARG A 611 9.56 28.18 -4.73
C ARG A 611 10.25 28.24 -3.37
N VAL A 612 11.58 28.35 -3.40
CA VAL A 612 12.37 28.76 -2.25
C VAL A 612 12.74 30.22 -2.48
N ASP A 613 12.45 31.09 -1.50
CA ASP A 613 12.80 32.50 -1.57
C ASP A 613 14.31 32.72 -1.27
N PRO A 614 14.84 33.95 -1.43
CA PRO A 614 16.25 34.23 -1.11
C PRO A 614 16.66 34.02 0.35
N ASN A 615 15.69 33.91 1.27
CA ASN A 615 15.91 33.66 2.70
C ASN A 615 15.93 32.15 3.04
N GLY A 616 15.59 31.28 2.07
CA GLY A 616 15.45 29.84 2.27
C GLY A 616 14.04 29.40 2.65
N GLU A 617 13.09 30.32 2.77
CA GLU A 617 11.69 30.02 3.10
C GLU A 617 10.96 29.45 1.87
N ARG A 618 10.03 28.52 2.12
CA ARG A 618 9.26 27.88 1.05
C ARG A 618 7.91 28.58 0.88
N GLU A 619 7.55 28.85 -0.36
CA GLU A 619 6.28 29.46 -0.72
C GLU A 619 5.61 28.69 -1.87
N ILE A 620 4.31 28.39 -1.77
CA ILE A 620 3.56 27.81 -2.89
C ILE A 620 3.12 28.91 -3.84
N ILE A 621 3.42 28.76 -5.13
CA ILE A 621 3.10 29.76 -6.15
C ILE A 621 1.58 29.81 -6.38
N ARG A 622 0.98 30.97 -6.05
CA ARG A 622 -0.40 31.34 -6.42
C ARG A 622 -0.51 31.57 -7.94
N PRO A 623 -1.66 31.31 -8.58
CA PRO A 623 -2.95 30.91 -8.00
C PRO A 623 -3.27 29.40 -8.10
N TRP A 624 -2.37 28.57 -8.66
CA TRP A 624 -2.67 27.21 -9.11
C TRP A 624 -3.40 26.31 -8.09
N PRO A 625 -3.05 26.29 -6.79
CA PRO A 625 -3.82 25.52 -5.80
C PRO A 625 -5.30 25.94 -5.65
N GLU A 626 -5.61 27.24 -5.70
CA GLU A 626 -7.01 27.68 -5.65
C GLU A 626 -7.75 27.34 -6.94
N MET A 627 -7.05 27.37 -8.09
CA MET A 627 -7.65 27.01 -9.36
C MET A 627 -8.03 25.52 -9.40
N ILE A 628 -7.15 24.62 -8.94
CA ILE A 628 -7.43 23.18 -8.79
C ILE A 628 -8.64 22.98 -7.87
N ALA A 629 -8.65 23.60 -6.69
CA ALA A 629 -9.76 23.48 -5.74
C ALA A 629 -11.09 24.06 -6.28
N ALA A 630 -11.03 25.16 -7.04
CA ALA A 630 -12.20 25.76 -7.70
C ALA A 630 -12.83 24.83 -8.74
N ILE A 631 -12.01 24.18 -9.56
CA ILE A 631 -12.49 23.19 -10.54
C ILE A 631 -13.14 21.99 -9.81
N LEU A 632 -12.49 21.48 -8.75
CA LEU A 632 -12.99 20.37 -7.93
C LEU A 632 -14.30 20.70 -7.19
N ALA A 633 -14.56 21.97 -6.85
CA ALA A 633 -15.80 22.40 -6.23
C ALA A 633 -16.94 22.67 -7.25
N ASP A 634 -16.62 23.30 -8.39
CA ASP A 634 -17.62 23.66 -9.43
C ASP A 634 -18.13 22.39 -10.15
N TRP A 635 -17.22 21.50 -10.57
CA TRP A 635 -17.58 20.37 -11.45
C TRP A 635 -18.62 19.39 -10.92
N PRO A 636 -18.61 19.01 -9.62
CA PRO A 636 -19.69 18.22 -9.01
C PRO A 636 -21.01 19.00 -8.83
N ALA A 637 -20.95 20.33 -8.68
CA ALA A 637 -22.09 21.17 -8.30
C ALA A 637 -22.99 21.62 -9.49
N LEU A 638 -22.48 21.56 -10.72
CA LEU A 638 -23.08 22.17 -11.92
C LEU A 638 -24.50 21.72 -12.31
N ARG A 639 -25.07 20.64 -11.76
CA ARG A 639 -26.44 20.21 -12.12
C ARG A 639 -27.50 21.23 -11.81
N GLN A 640 -27.37 21.84 -10.62
CA GLN A 640 -28.54 22.38 -9.94
C GLN A 640 -29.08 23.62 -10.64
N LEU A 641 -28.20 24.38 -11.30
CA LEU A 641 -28.59 25.44 -12.22
C LEU A 641 -29.35 24.88 -13.43
N TYR A 642 -28.81 23.90 -14.16
CA TYR A 642 -29.41 23.40 -15.41
C TYR A 642 -30.74 22.67 -15.23
N LEU A 643 -30.88 21.83 -14.18
CA LEU A 643 -32.18 21.21 -13.89
C LEU A 643 -33.19 22.23 -13.36
N ASN A 644 -32.78 23.20 -12.54
CA ASN A 644 -33.72 24.21 -12.04
C ASN A 644 -34.18 25.15 -13.16
N THR A 645 -33.29 25.61 -14.06
CA THR A 645 -33.72 26.39 -15.23
C THR A 645 -34.58 25.56 -16.18
N HIS A 646 -34.20 24.33 -16.51
CA HIS A 646 -35.00 23.52 -17.42
C HIS A 646 -36.37 23.16 -16.82
N ALA A 647 -36.47 22.87 -15.52
CA ALA A 647 -37.75 22.63 -14.84
C ALA A 647 -38.61 23.91 -14.72
N MET A 648 -37.98 25.07 -14.51
CA MET A 648 -38.65 26.38 -14.47
C MET A 648 -39.17 26.77 -15.87
N ILE A 649 -38.39 26.55 -16.92
CA ILE A 649 -38.79 26.78 -18.32
C ILE A 649 -39.92 25.82 -18.72
N SER A 650 -39.79 24.51 -18.44
CA SER A 650 -40.83 23.53 -18.77
C SER A 650 -42.09 23.64 -17.91
N GLY A 651 -41.98 24.21 -16.71
CA GLY A 651 -43.08 24.36 -15.75
C GLY A 651 -43.93 25.61 -15.96
N ILE A 652 -43.36 26.69 -16.50
CA ILE A 652 -44.05 28.00 -16.57
C ILE A 652 -44.90 28.17 -17.83
N MET A 653 -44.55 27.55 -18.97
CA MET A 653 -45.28 27.77 -20.23
C MET A 653 -45.63 26.50 -21.02
N SER A 654 -46.93 26.18 -21.08
CA SER A 654 -47.50 25.44 -22.20
C SER A 654 -47.29 26.25 -23.50
N PRO A 655 -47.00 25.61 -24.67
CA PRO A 655 -46.86 26.31 -25.95
C PRO A 655 -48.03 27.24 -26.29
N VAL A 656 -49.23 26.92 -25.82
CA VAL A 656 -50.46 27.73 -26.01
C VAL A 656 -50.39 29.06 -25.24
N LYS A 657 -49.75 29.11 -24.07
CA LYS A 657 -49.55 30.35 -23.32
C LYS A 657 -48.48 31.24 -23.96
N LEU A 658 -47.52 30.65 -24.68
CA LEU A 658 -46.44 31.40 -25.32
C LEU A 658 -46.96 32.19 -26.54
N LEU A 659 -47.87 31.59 -27.33
CA LEU A 659 -48.63 32.33 -28.35
C LEU A 659 -49.52 33.44 -27.73
N ALA A 660 -50.15 33.18 -26.59
CA ALA A 660 -51.07 34.15 -25.97
C ALA A 660 -50.35 35.42 -25.49
N ILE A 661 -49.14 35.31 -24.93
CA ILE A 661 -48.35 36.49 -24.51
C ILE A 661 -47.85 37.27 -25.74
N VAL A 662 -47.35 36.60 -26.77
CA VAL A 662 -46.92 37.25 -28.02
C VAL A 662 -48.09 37.97 -28.73
N HIS A 663 -49.33 37.46 -28.64
CA HIS A 663 -50.51 38.14 -29.17
C HIS A 663 -51.09 39.24 -28.28
N LEU A 664 -50.78 39.26 -26.98
CA LEU A 664 -51.20 40.35 -26.07
C LEU A 664 -50.26 41.56 -26.15
N ASP A 665 -48.95 41.35 -26.34
CA ASP A 665 -47.97 42.44 -26.44
C ASP A 665 -48.02 43.13 -27.82
N ALA A 666 -48.27 42.37 -28.90
CA ALA A 666 -48.40 42.86 -30.27
C ALA A 666 -49.62 43.78 -30.52
N ARG A 667 -50.38 44.16 -29.49
CA ARG A 667 -51.46 45.15 -29.57
C ARG A 667 -51.11 46.51 -28.96
N SER A 668 -49.87 46.73 -28.51
CA SER A 668 -49.45 48.01 -27.91
C SER A 668 -48.40 48.81 -28.69
N ALA A 669 -47.92 48.30 -29.84
CA ALA A 669 -46.85 48.92 -30.62
C ALA A 669 -47.25 49.18 -32.07
N ASP A 670 -47.89 50.33 -32.33
CA ASP A 670 -47.96 50.93 -33.67
C ASP A 670 -46.56 51.44 -34.07
N SER A 671 -45.73 50.57 -34.66
CA SER A 671 -44.61 50.99 -35.51
C SER A 671 -44.22 49.90 -36.50
N ASP A 672 -44.44 50.20 -37.79
CA ASP A 672 -44.12 49.32 -38.90
C ASP A 672 -42.59 49.20 -39.05
N GLY A 673 -41.99 48.11 -38.56
CA GLY A 673 -40.55 47.87 -38.69
C GLY A 673 -39.95 46.75 -37.82
N ALA A 674 -40.43 46.56 -36.58
CA ALA A 674 -39.74 45.71 -35.60
C ALA A 674 -39.99 44.19 -35.74
N GLU A 675 -41.03 43.74 -36.45
CA GLU A 675 -41.47 42.33 -36.43
C GLU A 675 -40.50 41.36 -37.14
N LYS A 676 -39.72 41.84 -38.12
CA LYS A 676 -38.76 40.98 -38.84
C LYS A 676 -37.48 40.72 -38.05
N ASP A 677 -36.92 41.72 -37.38
CA ASP A 677 -35.66 41.56 -36.64
C ASP A 677 -35.85 40.72 -35.36
N LEU A 678 -37.00 40.83 -34.69
CA LEU A 678 -37.30 39.97 -33.53
C LEU A 678 -37.41 38.50 -33.92
N ARG A 679 -38.03 38.16 -35.06
CA ARG A 679 -38.10 36.77 -35.55
C ARG A 679 -36.76 36.23 -36.02
N LEU A 680 -35.90 37.07 -36.62
CA LEU A 680 -34.58 36.64 -37.07
C LEU A 680 -33.65 36.33 -35.87
N ASN A 681 -33.61 37.22 -34.87
CA ASN A 681 -32.82 37.02 -33.66
C ASN A 681 -33.26 35.79 -32.85
N PHE A 682 -34.57 35.52 -32.74
CA PHE A 682 -35.07 34.37 -31.99
C PHE A 682 -34.77 33.03 -32.68
N LEU A 683 -34.81 32.98 -34.01
CA LEU A 683 -34.41 31.79 -34.77
C LEU A 683 -32.89 31.59 -34.80
N GLN A 684 -32.09 32.67 -34.75
CA GLN A 684 -30.64 32.54 -34.57
C GLN A 684 -30.28 32.02 -33.17
N LEU A 685 -30.95 32.49 -32.11
CA LEU A 685 -30.75 31.97 -30.75
C LEU A 685 -31.11 30.48 -30.64
N ALA A 686 -32.26 30.06 -31.18
CA ALA A 686 -32.66 28.65 -31.19
C ALA A 686 -31.77 27.76 -32.08
N SER A 687 -31.22 28.30 -33.17
CA SER A 687 -30.27 27.58 -34.04
C SER A 687 -28.87 27.45 -33.44
N ILE A 688 -28.49 28.33 -32.50
CA ILE A 688 -27.23 28.23 -31.76
C ILE A 688 -27.35 27.12 -30.71
N GLU A 689 -28.47 27.03 -29.98
CA GLU A 689 -28.65 26.01 -28.93
C GLU A 689 -28.61 24.56 -29.45
N THR A 690 -29.03 24.28 -30.68
CA THR A 690 -29.04 22.91 -31.24
C THR A 690 -27.69 22.42 -31.80
N HIS A 691 -26.68 23.29 -31.90
CA HIS A 691 -25.33 22.92 -32.36
C HIS A 691 -24.21 23.34 -31.38
N SER A 692 -24.57 23.79 -30.17
CA SER A 692 -23.64 24.38 -29.19
C SER A 692 -23.53 23.61 -27.86
N ASP A 693 -23.71 22.28 -27.88
CA ASP A 693 -23.48 21.41 -26.69
C ASP A 693 -22.05 21.53 -26.11
N ALA A 694 -21.09 22.10 -26.85
CA ALA A 694 -19.72 22.32 -26.41
C ALA A 694 -19.46 23.64 -25.65
N ALA A 695 -20.37 24.65 -25.70
CA ALA A 695 -20.06 26.01 -25.20
C ALA A 695 -20.38 26.25 -23.71
N ALA A 696 -21.00 25.27 -23.02
CA ALA A 696 -21.50 25.41 -21.66
C ALA A 696 -20.82 24.51 -20.61
N ILE A 697 -19.56 24.12 -20.83
CA ILE A 697 -18.68 23.60 -19.75
C ILE A 697 -18.38 24.75 -18.77
N ALA A 698 -17.96 24.52 -17.53
CA ALA A 698 -17.72 25.58 -16.55
C ALA A 698 -16.34 25.53 -15.88
N LEU A 699 -15.80 26.73 -15.66
CA LEU A 699 -14.42 27.10 -15.31
C LEU A 699 -13.35 26.64 -16.31
N ILE A 700 -13.49 25.43 -16.85
CA ILE A 700 -12.89 24.91 -18.10
C ILE A 700 -14.00 24.59 -19.11
#